data_AF-A0A1Y2XG29-F1
#
_entry.id   AF-A0A1Y2XG29-F1
#
_cell.length_a   1.000
_cell.length_b   1.000
_cell.length_c   1.000
_cell.angle_alpha   90.00
_cell.angle_beta   90.00
_cell.angle_gamma   90.00
#
_symmetry.space_group_name_H-M   'P 1'
#
loop_
_entity.id
_entity.type
_entity.pdbx_description
1 polymer ?
#
loop_
_entity_poly.entity_id
_entity_poly.type
_entity_poly.pdbx_seq_one_letter_code
_entity_poly.pdbx_strand_id
1 'polypeptide(L)'
;MIKSFDIPEDNFHVVRAEYEDEIIFRAIGPGRDASGKMEAPVCMGYIRWFKKNGVGTVEITNRQATLQPWHLDMGGTTKRDETNQAGAHGEGLKVALLVLMRGPQNHAIRCRSGGFTWNFDFTNQRRLVAGLTRMTPAAIEKVRVRAINDVNSGRVPIAASPSDDVQFLISGDSMGRDENGGRTMRNQVTKKEFTEWTRSALFLQKIHNNEIVRTGMGDLILDARFRGSIYLKGLLLKESQDEQSASITGKPLMYGYNFAAGVANREREFLTHAAEELNAILRIWDQALRFRRSLAAEFHELLDSEEPEFADVSQAEYCLSPDMRERIKAYVLREFEDKWLYAIKEKCQNIRFDQIVQGLGREPLEIKDSYWTILRSCGFRTAGEEENRRFLAAEPVRILETDFAYAVSRFAQASLDSCPYLADSKVEFVKAGSVGLDSFYSPQQGLFKVHEKWLTAEGARDELGISADIHQSSLVFNTATRLLSDAVAQVPVHKFYDGIHSPHWYQKRAISQGSQRILECLQIQQDLQYMVERGERSDMLMVRWNPSTGWLPDTSVDVHFHLESTCSYMKHCYMSGNVNPYMERVCSSHSQPGPCAVQTVQFGSGFCNLQVPKGERYFIMLVNRSDLSSFVIFSDQRTPVPEVSSPSLAAMVNPMVSQNDPTSDGRQTFCMLLHLKLDKGQMLIIHIPIVLRDRIDSLDIMAPRAWFSGINSMGTQAVIGIASCDTFRTLPDPSPVIPPTCNWVHGEGSSNGSPRHVRRRIY
;
A
#
# COMPACT_ATOMS: atom_id res chain seq x y z
N MET A 1 25.54 -22.87 -28.06
CA MET A 1 24.73 -22.73 -29.26
C MET A 1 24.86 -21.32 -29.81
N ILE A 2 24.10 -20.29 -29.39
CA ILE A 2 24.20 -18.89 -29.90
C ILE A 2 25.66 -18.42 -30.14
N LYS A 3 26.48 -18.35 -29.08
CA LYS A 3 27.92 -18.03 -29.17
C LYS A 3 28.78 -19.04 -29.96
N SER A 4 28.38 -20.31 -29.98
CA SER A 4 29.09 -21.39 -30.69
C SER A 4 28.92 -21.30 -32.21
N PHE A 5 27.86 -20.63 -32.67
CA PHE A 5 27.53 -20.40 -34.08
C PHE A 5 27.72 -18.92 -34.50
N ASP A 6 28.24 -18.07 -33.61
CA ASP A 6 28.43 -16.62 -33.81
C ASP A 6 27.18 -15.89 -34.36
N ILE A 7 26.03 -16.17 -33.76
CA ILE A 7 24.74 -15.56 -34.14
C ILE A 7 24.26 -14.55 -33.09
N PRO A 8 23.63 -13.42 -33.50
CA PRO A 8 22.87 -12.56 -32.59
C PRO A 8 21.71 -13.31 -31.95
N GLU A 9 21.39 -12.97 -30.70
CA GLU A 9 20.32 -13.63 -29.92
C GLU A 9 18.94 -13.43 -30.55
N ASP A 10 18.65 -12.25 -31.10
CA ASP A 10 17.38 -11.94 -31.80
C ASP A 10 17.15 -12.82 -33.06
N ASN A 11 18.22 -13.40 -33.62
CA ASN A 11 18.13 -14.29 -34.79
C ASN A 11 18.04 -15.78 -34.40
N PHE A 12 18.18 -16.10 -33.12
CA PHE A 12 17.97 -17.45 -32.57
C PHE A 12 16.50 -17.65 -32.22
N HIS A 13 15.87 -18.72 -32.72
CA HIS A 13 14.52 -19.08 -32.29
C HIS A 13 14.34 -20.60 -32.24
N VAL A 14 13.40 -21.05 -31.42
CA VAL A 14 13.02 -22.46 -31.31
C VAL A 14 11.67 -22.67 -31.96
N VAL A 15 11.61 -23.60 -32.92
CA VAL A 15 10.36 -24.03 -33.56
C VAL A 15 9.90 -25.35 -32.94
N ARG A 16 8.70 -25.36 -32.34
CA ARG A 16 8.02 -26.57 -31.83
C ARG A 16 7.07 -27.13 -32.89
N ALA A 17 7.18 -28.43 -33.17
CA ALA A 17 6.16 -29.21 -33.86
C ALA A 17 5.73 -30.39 -32.98
N GLU A 18 4.45 -30.72 -33.00
CA GLU A 18 3.85 -31.78 -32.20
C GLU A 18 2.88 -32.61 -33.04
N TYR A 19 2.96 -33.92 -32.86
CA TYR A 19 2.14 -34.95 -33.46
C TYR A 19 1.69 -35.92 -32.35
N GLU A 20 0.95 -36.97 -32.70
CA GLU A 20 0.48 -37.97 -31.73
C GLU A 20 1.64 -38.66 -31.00
N ASP A 21 2.53 -39.31 -31.77
CA ASP A 21 3.68 -40.08 -31.29
C ASP A 21 5.02 -39.31 -31.34
N GLU A 22 5.02 -37.99 -31.55
CA GLU A 22 6.25 -37.19 -31.65
C GLU A 22 6.08 -35.73 -31.19
N ILE A 23 7.09 -35.20 -30.49
CA ILE A 23 7.27 -33.76 -30.24
C ILE A 23 8.71 -33.40 -30.62
N ILE A 24 8.91 -32.36 -31.42
CA ILE A 24 10.25 -31.87 -31.80
C ILE A 24 10.39 -30.36 -31.63
N PHE A 25 11.48 -29.96 -30.98
CA PHE A 25 11.97 -28.59 -30.87
C PHE A 25 13.22 -28.44 -31.73
N ARG A 26 13.21 -27.47 -32.64
CA ARG A 26 14.30 -27.21 -33.59
C ARG A 26 14.93 -25.87 -33.27
N ALA A 27 16.23 -25.84 -32.99
CA ALA A 27 16.96 -24.61 -32.76
C ALA A 27 17.44 -24.06 -34.11
N ILE A 28 16.80 -22.97 -34.55
CA ILE A 28 17.01 -22.36 -35.87
C ILE A 28 17.81 -21.07 -35.71
N GLY A 29 18.79 -20.89 -36.58
CA GLY A 29 19.57 -19.67 -36.72
C GLY A 29 19.58 -19.19 -38.18
N PRO A 30 20.09 -17.97 -38.43
CA PRO A 30 20.22 -17.44 -39.78
C PRO A 30 21.21 -18.30 -40.58
N GLY A 31 20.84 -18.68 -41.81
CA GLY A 31 21.79 -19.23 -42.75
C GLY A 31 22.74 -18.14 -43.22
N ARG A 32 24.04 -18.42 -43.20
CA ARG A 32 25.07 -17.57 -43.82
C ARG A 32 26.01 -18.46 -44.63
N ASP A 33 26.20 -18.12 -45.91
CA ASP A 33 27.24 -18.73 -46.71
C ASP A 33 28.64 -18.20 -46.31
N ALA A 34 29.70 -18.80 -46.86
CA ALA A 34 31.07 -18.37 -46.62
C ALA A 34 31.41 -16.95 -47.15
N SER A 35 30.48 -16.31 -47.87
CA SER A 35 30.58 -14.91 -48.35
C SER A 35 29.75 -13.92 -47.52
N GLY A 36 29.03 -14.40 -46.50
CA GLY A 36 28.19 -13.59 -45.62
C GLY A 36 26.78 -13.29 -46.16
N LYS A 37 26.36 -13.90 -47.28
CA LYS A 37 24.98 -13.76 -47.78
C LYS A 37 24.01 -14.60 -46.94
N MET A 38 22.78 -14.11 -46.77
CA MET A 38 21.72 -14.88 -46.12
C MET A 38 21.30 -16.07 -46.97
N GLU A 39 21.41 -17.26 -46.39
CA GLU A 39 20.85 -18.51 -46.90
C GLU A 39 19.59 -18.92 -46.11
N ALA A 40 18.99 -20.04 -46.49
CA ALA A 40 17.88 -20.66 -45.76
C ALA A 40 18.26 -20.91 -44.27
N PRO A 41 17.32 -20.78 -43.32
CA PRO A 41 17.62 -20.91 -41.89
C PRO A 41 18.26 -22.27 -41.54
N VAL A 42 19.37 -22.23 -40.81
CA VAL A 42 20.16 -23.42 -40.47
C VAL A 42 19.72 -23.96 -39.11
N CYS A 43 19.42 -25.26 -39.07
CA CYS A 43 19.18 -25.97 -37.82
C CYS A 43 20.53 -26.33 -37.14
N MET A 44 20.73 -25.77 -35.94
CA MET A 44 21.93 -25.93 -35.10
C MET A 44 21.81 -27.14 -34.16
N GLY A 45 20.61 -27.65 -33.96
CA GLY A 45 20.33 -28.76 -33.05
C GLY A 45 18.83 -28.95 -32.86
N TYR A 46 18.46 -30.06 -32.22
CA TYR A 46 17.07 -30.36 -31.90
C TYR A 46 16.94 -31.20 -30.63
N ILE A 47 15.76 -31.11 -30.02
CA ILE A 47 15.29 -31.99 -28.96
C ILE A 47 14.03 -32.67 -29.49
N ARG A 48 13.99 -34.00 -29.49
CA ARG A 48 12.88 -34.77 -30.04
C ARG A 48 12.47 -35.87 -29.07
N TRP A 49 11.22 -35.86 -28.64
CA TRP A 49 10.58 -37.05 -28.09
C TRP A 49 9.85 -37.78 -29.21
N PHE A 50 10.01 -39.09 -29.30
CA PHE A 50 9.24 -39.91 -30.25
C PHE A 50 8.97 -41.29 -29.65
N LYS A 51 7.83 -41.87 -30.03
CA LYS A 51 7.45 -43.23 -29.67
C LYS A 51 7.78 -44.18 -30.82
N LYS A 52 8.49 -45.27 -30.52
CA LYS A 52 8.81 -46.31 -31.51
C LYS A 52 8.60 -47.69 -30.90
N ASN A 53 7.84 -48.54 -31.59
CA ASN A 53 7.50 -49.89 -31.13
C ASN A 53 6.89 -49.91 -29.70
N GLY A 54 6.10 -48.88 -29.36
CA GLY A 54 5.53 -48.71 -28.02
C GLY A 54 6.44 -48.02 -26.99
N VAL A 55 7.75 -47.86 -27.27
CA VAL A 55 8.75 -47.27 -26.36
C VAL A 55 8.97 -45.79 -26.68
N GLY A 56 8.75 -44.92 -25.69
CA GLY A 56 9.10 -43.50 -25.75
C GLY A 56 10.60 -43.24 -25.56
N THR A 57 11.19 -42.48 -26.48
CA THR A 57 12.63 -42.14 -26.52
C THR A 57 12.81 -40.63 -26.68
N VAL A 58 13.78 -40.05 -25.99
CA VAL A 58 14.23 -38.66 -26.21
C VAL A 58 15.59 -38.65 -26.90
N GLU A 59 15.69 -37.90 -27.99
CA GLU A 59 16.90 -37.63 -28.75
C GLU A 59 17.26 -36.14 -28.62
N ILE A 60 18.48 -35.83 -28.18
CA ILE A 60 19.00 -34.47 -28.06
C ILE A 60 20.25 -34.37 -28.91
N THR A 61 20.21 -33.57 -29.98
CA THR A 61 21.34 -33.36 -30.89
C THR A 61 21.78 -31.90 -30.85
N ASN A 62 23.06 -31.65 -30.55
CA ASN A 62 23.71 -30.35 -30.63
C ASN A 62 24.86 -30.44 -31.63
N ARG A 63 24.81 -29.66 -32.71
CA ARG A 63 25.81 -29.75 -33.78
C ARG A 63 27.13 -29.09 -33.42
N GLN A 64 28.19 -29.49 -34.13
CA GLN A 64 29.54 -28.87 -34.05
C GLN A 64 30.02 -28.76 -32.60
N ALA A 65 29.84 -29.85 -31.86
CA ALA A 65 30.12 -29.95 -30.45
C ALA A 65 30.69 -31.34 -30.16
N THR A 66 31.57 -31.44 -29.17
CA THR A 66 32.18 -32.72 -28.80
C THR A 66 32.33 -32.83 -27.30
N LEU A 67 31.78 -33.89 -26.74
CA LEU A 67 32.03 -34.36 -25.38
C LEU A 67 33.41 -35.02 -25.31
N GLN A 68 34.24 -34.58 -24.36
CA GLN A 68 35.57 -35.14 -24.06
C GLN A 68 35.58 -35.73 -22.64
N PRO A 69 36.45 -36.72 -22.33
CA PRO A 69 36.45 -37.39 -21.02
C PRO A 69 36.55 -36.44 -19.85
N TRP A 70 37.38 -35.41 -20.00
CA TRP A 70 37.65 -34.43 -18.95
C TRP A 70 36.42 -33.57 -18.60
N HIS A 71 35.40 -33.50 -19.47
CA HIS A 71 34.12 -32.87 -19.15
C HIS A 71 33.36 -33.62 -18.03
N LEU A 72 33.52 -34.95 -17.95
CA LEU A 72 32.93 -35.80 -16.90
C LEU A 72 33.87 -35.98 -15.68
N ASP A 73 35.13 -35.59 -15.80
CA ASP A 73 36.17 -35.66 -14.76
C ASP A 73 36.11 -34.42 -13.85
N MET A 74 36.60 -33.27 -14.33
CA MET A 74 36.76 -32.05 -13.54
C MET A 74 35.56 -31.09 -13.61
N GLY A 75 34.56 -31.38 -14.46
CA GLY A 75 33.49 -30.44 -14.80
C GLY A 75 33.95 -29.45 -15.87
N GLY A 76 33.70 -29.77 -17.13
CA GLY A 76 34.12 -28.95 -18.27
C GLY A 76 33.13 -27.83 -18.58
N THR A 77 33.60 -26.58 -18.68
CA THR A 77 32.77 -25.45 -19.13
C THR A 77 33.61 -24.36 -19.79
N THR A 78 33.11 -23.87 -20.92
CA THR A 78 33.61 -22.66 -21.59
C THR A 78 32.91 -21.39 -21.08
N LYS A 79 31.99 -21.53 -20.11
CA LYS A 79 31.11 -20.45 -19.62
C LYS A 79 31.53 -19.89 -18.27
N ARG A 80 32.75 -20.19 -17.79
CA ARG A 80 33.18 -19.87 -16.42
C ARG A 80 33.04 -18.38 -16.10
N ASP A 81 33.46 -17.54 -17.04
CA ASP A 81 33.45 -16.09 -16.90
C ASP A 81 32.16 -15.46 -17.46
N GLU A 82 31.19 -16.30 -17.87
CA GLU A 82 29.91 -15.89 -18.45
C GLU A 82 28.79 -15.91 -17.41
N THR A 83 28.77 -14.92 -16.52
CA THR A 83 27.72 -14.71 -15.49
C THR A 83 26.29 -14.65 -16.04
N ASN A 84 26.14 -14.44 -17.37
CA ASN A 84 24.87 -14.45 -18.07
C ASN A 84 24.45 -15.81 -18.67
N GLN A 85 25.17 -16.92 -18.40
CA GLN A 85 24.77 -18.25 -18.85
C GLN A 85 24.71 -19.31 -17.75
N ALA A 86 23.68 -20.15 -17.80
CA ALA A 86 23.64 -21.38 -17.01
C ALA A 86 24.76 -22.35 -17.42
N GLY A 87 25.37 -23.00 -16.42
CA GLY A 87 26.44 -24.00 -16.60
C GLY A 87 27.87 -23.49 -16.38
N ALA A 88 28.07 -22.33 -15.75
CA ALA A 88 29.39 -21.78 -15.43
C ALA A 88 30.28 -22.67 -14.53
N HIS A 89 29.71 -23.68 -13.86
CA HIS A 89 30.45 -24.67 -13.06
C HIS A 89 30.82 -25.98 -13.80
N GLY A 90 30.26 -26.25 -14.98
CA GLY A 90 30.60 -27.44 -15.79
C GLY A 90 30.10 -28.81 -15.30
N GLU A 91 29.52 -28.90 -14.10
CA GLU A 91 29.01 -30.16 -13.54
C GLU A 91 27.64 -30.61 -14.09
N GLY A 92 26.91 -29.71 -14.76
CA GLY A 92 25.48 -29.90 -15.07
C GLY A 92 25.14 -31.18 -15.84
N LEU A 93 26.05 -31.66 -16.71
CA LEU A 93 25.86 -32.94 -17.40
C LEU A 93 25.89 -34.14 -16.42
N LYS A 94 26.79 -34.14 -15.43
CA LYS A 94 26.86 -35.22 -14.43
C LYS A 94 25.58 -35.27 -13.61
N VAL A 95 25.08 -34.10 -13.19
CA VAL A 95 23.84 -33.98 -12.41
C VAL A 95 22.65 -34.45 -13.25
N ALA A 96 22.56 -34.05 -14.52
CA ALA A 96 21.50 -34.51 -15.42
C ALA A 96 21.51 -36.04 -15.61
N LEU A 97 22.70 -36.65 -15.80
CA LEU A 97 22.84 -38.11 -15.87
C LEU A 97 22.37 -38.79 -14.58
N LEU A 98 22.77 -38.28 -13.41
CA LEU A 98 22.33 -38.81 -12.11
C LEU A 98 20.81 -38.72 -11.93
N VAL A 99 20.21 -37.57 -12.21
CA VAL A 99 18.75 -37.35 -12.07
C VAL A 99 17.94 -38.25 -13.01
N LEU A 100 18.38 -38.43 -14.25
CA LEU A 100 17.66 -39.22 -15.24
C LEU A 100 17.82 -40.75 -15.04
N MET A 101 18.91 -41.20 -14.41
CA MET A 101 19.22 -42.63 -14.24
C MET A 101 18.91 -43.21 -12.85
N ARG A 102 18.69 -42.36 -11.84
CA ARG A 102 18.26 -42.77 -10.49
C ARG A 102 16.77 -43.06 -10.44
N GLY A 103 16.31 -43.82 -9.45
CA GLY A 103 14.88 -43.89 -9.12
C GLY A 103 14.32 -42.51 -8.72
N PRO A 104 13.05 -42.20 -9.06
CA PRO A 104 12.09 -43.04 -9.80
C PRO A 104 12.29 -43.06 -11.33
N GLN A 105 13.05 -42.13 -11.93
CA GLN A 105 13.16 -41.96 -13.39
C GLN A 105 13.76 -43.20 -14.08
N ASN A 106 14.96 -43.63 -13.67
CA ASN A 106 15.60 -44.87 -14.10
C ASN A 106 15.67 -45.07 -15.64
N HIS A 107 15.97 -44.03 -16.40
CA HIS A 107 16.13 -44.12 -17.86
C HIS A 107 17.50 -44.67 -18.29
N ALA A 108 17.58 -45.31 -19.44
CA ALA A 108 18.84 -45.65 -20.10
C ALA A 108 19.39 -44.42 -20.83
N ILE A 109 20.70 -44.15 -20.75
CA ILE A 109 21.31 -43.02 -21.46
C ILE A 109 22.52 -43.49 -22.26
N ARG A 110 22.52 -43.10 -23.54
CA ARG A 110 23.66 -43.24 -24.45
C ARG A 110 23.98 -41.90 -25.09
N CYS A 111 25.27 -41.59 -25.25
CA CYS A 111 25.74 -40.47 -26.05
C CYS A 111 26.60 -40.95 -27.22
N ARG A 112 26.53 -40.25 -28.35
CA ARG A 112 27.50 -40.35 -29.46
C ARG A 112 28.18 -39.00 -29.61
N SER A 113 29.51 -39.01 -29.69
CA SER A 113 30.32 -37.81 -29.79
C SER A 113 31.78 -38.18 -30.07
N GLY A 114 32.47 -37.44 -30.95
CA GLY A 114 33.90 -37.59 -31.19
C GLY A 114 34.31 -38.93 -31.80
N GLY A 115 33.38 -39.63 -32.45
CA GLY A 115 33.59 -41.00 -32.96
C GLY A 115 33.52 -42.08 -31.88
N PHE A 116 33.02 -41.76 -30.68
CA PHE A 116 32.79 -42.72 -29.59
C PHE A 116 31.30 -42.88 -29.29
N THR A 117 30.91 -44.10 -28.91
CA THR A 117 29.66 -44.35 -28.19
C THR A 117 29.95 -44.42 -26.70
N TRP A 118 29.24 -43.60 -25.94
CA TRP A 118 29.30 -43.50 -24.49
C TRP A 118 28.03 -44.14 -23.95
N ASN A 119 28.15 -45.18 -23.13
CA ASN A 119 27.00 -45.77 -22.43
C ASN A 119 27.15 -45.45 -20.94
N PHE A 120 26.11 -44.91 -20.32
CA PHE A 120 26.10 -44.58 -18.91
C PHE A 120 25.37 -45.69 -18.15
N ASP A 121 25.97 -46.20 -17.07
CA ASP A 121 25.34 -47.19 -16.19
C ASP A 121 25.87 -47.03 -14.75
N PHE A 122 25.20 -47.63 -13.77
CA PHE A 122 25.79 -47.77 -12.42
C PHE A 122 26.65 -49.03 -12.34
N THR A 123 27.64 -49.05 -11.45
CA THR A 123 28.37 -50.27 -11.08
C THR A 123 27.67 -51.01 -9.94
N ASN A 124 28.09 -52.26 -9.69
CA ASN A 124 27.74 -52.96 -8.45
C ASN A 124 28.26 -52.28 -7.16
N GLN A 125 29.11 -51.27 -7.28
CA GLN A 125 29.63 -50.43 -6.20
C GLN A 125 28.90 -49.07 -6.11
N ARG A 126 27.69 -48.94 -6.69
CA ARG A 126 26.86 -47.72 -6.66
C ARG A 126 27.48 -46.49 -7.33
N ARG A 127 28.51 -46.68 -8.16
CA ARG A 127 29.20 -45.59 -8.88
C ARG A 127 28.57 -45.39 -10.25
N LEU A 128 28.19 -44.17 -10.61
CA LEU A 128 27.81 -43.84 -11.98
C LEU A 128 29.08 -43.89 -12.85
N VAL A 129 29.06 -44.68 -13.93
CA VAL A 129 30.17 -44.81 -14.87
C VAL A 129 29.78 -44.48 -16.31
N ALA A 130 30.75 -43.98 -17.06
CA ALA A 130 30.67 -43.86 -18.52
C ALA A 130 31.60 -44.90 -19.17
N GLY A 131 31.02 -45.85 -19.90
CA GLY A 131 31.74 -46.81 -20.73
C GLY A 131 31.88 -46.27 -22.15
N LEU A 132 33.12 -45.96 -22.56
CA LEU A 132 33.45 -45.41 -23.88
C LEU A 132 33.91 -46.53 -24.81
N THR A 133 33.23 -46.67 -25.95
CA THR A 133 33.60 -47.60 -27.03
C THR A 133 33.86 -46.83 -28.31
N ARG A 134 35.04 -46.99 -28.92
CA ARG A 134 35.37 -46.34 -30.19
C ARG A 134 34.51 -46.93 -31.31
N MET A 135 33.90 -46.08 -32.13
CA MET A 135 33.11 -46.53 -33.28
C MET A 135 34.05 -46.94 -34.42
N THR A 136 33.75 -48.06 -35.08
CA THR A 136 34.44 -48.44 -36.32
C THR A 136 33.96 -47.55 -37.48
N PRO A 137 34.73 -47.39 -38.57
CA PRO A 137 34.30 -46.61 -39.74
C PRO A 137 32.94 -47.09 -40.29
N ALA A 138 32.72 -48.41 -40.35
CA ALA A 138 31.44 -48.99 -40.76
C ALA A 138 30.28 -48.67 -39.80
N ALA A 139 30.54 -48.55 -38.48
CA ALA A 139 29.53 -48.14 -37.51
C ALA A 139 29.18 -46.65 -37.61
N ILE A 140 30.18 -45.78 -37.88
CA ILE A 140 29.96 -44.35 -38.15
C ILE A 140 29.11 -44.19 -39.42
N GLU A 141 29.51 -44.86 -40.51
CA GLU A 141 28.79 -44.80 -41.79
C GLU A 141 27.35 -45.32 -41.68
N LYS A 142 27.12 -46.43 -40.96
CA LYS A 142 25.78 -46.96 -40.69
C LYS A 142 24.89 -45.97 -39.94
N VAL A 143 25.45 -45.19 -39.01
CA VAL A 143 24.69 -44.13 -38.32
C VAL A 143 24.43 -42.95 -39.24
N ARG A 144 25.44 -42.52 -40.03
CA ARG A 144 25.33 -41.43 -41.01
C ARG A 144 24.24 -41.70 -42.05
N VAL A 145 24.23 -42.90 -42.66
CA VAL A 145 23.21 -43.31 -43.64
C VAL A 145 21.80 -43.33 -43.02
N ARG A 146 21.66 -43.83 -41.78
CA ARG A 146 20.37 -43.76 -41.06
C ARG A 146 19.92 -42.32 -40.86
N ALA A 147 20.82 -41.45 -40.39
CA ALA A 147 20.50 -40.05 -40.12
C ALA A 147 20.06 -39.30 -41.40
N ILE A 148 20.72 -39.57 -42.54
CA ILE A 148 20.30 -39.05 -43.86
C ILE A 148 18.91 -39.56 -44.25
N ASN A 149 18.60 -40.84 -44.05
CA ASN A 149 17.28 -41.40 -44.35
C ASN A 149 16.18 -40.82 -43.43
N ASP A 150 16.48 -40.55 -42.16
CA ASP A 150 15.55 -39.90 -41.24
C ASP A 150 15.35 -38.40 -41.59
N VAL A 151 16.34 -37.71 -42.18
CA VAL A 151 16.14 -36.38 -42.80
C VAL A 151 15.27 -36.46 -44.05
N ASN A 152 15.59 -37.35 -44.98
CA ASN A 152 14.86 -37.50 -46.25
C ASN A 152 13.39 -37.91 -46.06
N SER A 153 13.07 -38.58 -44.95
CA SER A 153 11.70 -38.91 -44.54
C SER A 153 11.04 -37.85 -43.63
N GLY A 154 11.66 -36.68 -43.45
CA GLY A 154 11.13 -35.55 -42.69
C GLY A 154 11.10 -35.73 -41.17
N ARG A 155 11.66 -36.84 -40.65
CA ARG A 155 11.61 -37.23 -39.24
C ARG A 155 12.52 -36.41 -38.34
N VAL A 156 13.66 -35.97 -38.86
CA VAL A 156 14.62 -35.11 -38.14
C VAL A 156 15.07 -33.96 -39.06
N PRO A 157 15.36 -32.77 -38.53
CA PRO A 157 15.71 -31.62 -39.36
C PRO A 157 17.15 -31.66 -39.90
N ILE A 158 18.02 -32.51 -39.34
CA ILE A 158 19.45 -32.61 -39.66
C ILE A 158 19.95 -34.05 -39.50
N ALA A 159 20.95 -34.43 -40.29
CA ALA A 159 21.62 -35.71 -40.17
C ALA A 159 22.82 -35.55 -39.20
N ALA A 160 22.68 -36.08 -37.99
CA ALA A 160 23.73 -35.97 -36.95
C ALA A 160 25.00 -36.75 -37.32
N SER A 161 26.17 -36.13 -37.19
CA SER A 161 27.47 -36.76 -37.34
C SER A 161 27.98 -37.30 -35.99
N PRO A 162 28.24 -38.61 -35.83
CA PRO A 162 28.82 -39.15 -34.60
C PRO A 162 30.24 -38.64 -34.28
N SER A 163 30.92 -38.05 -35.27
CA SER A 163 32.25 -37.47 -35.12
C SER A 163 32.19 -36.02 -34.60
N ASP A 164 31.28 -35.22 -35.16
CA ASP A 164 31.32 -33.76 -35.09
C ASP A 164 30.21 -33.15 -34.22
N ASP A 165 29.18 -33.94 -33.91
CA ASP A 165 28.02 -33.52 -33.11
C ASP A 165 27.94 -34.33 -31.80
N VAL A 166 27.26 -33.74 -30.79
CA VAL A 166 26.85 -34.46 -29.58
C VAL A 166 25.40 -34.89 -29.73
N GLN A 167 25.16 -36.21 -29.72
CA GLN A 167 23.82 -36.81 -29.73
C GLN A 167 23.59 -37.66 -28.48
N PHE A 168 22.65 -37.26 -27.62
CA PHE A 168 22.11 -38.11 -26.55
C PHE A 168 20.86 -38.85 -27.00
N LEU A 169 20.72 -40.08 -26.52
CA LEU A 169 19.54 -40.93 -26.65
C LEU A 169 19.16 -41.44 -25.26
N ILE A 170 17.93 -41.15 -24.84
CA ILE A 170 17.36 -41.51 -23.54
C ILE A 170 16.18 -42.44 -23.80
N SER A 171 16.29 -43.73 -23.42
CA SER A 171 15.29 -44.77 -23.74
C SER A 171 15.08 -45.77 -22.58
N GLY A 172 14.14 -46.71 -22.75
CA GLY A 172 13.69 -47.64 -21.71
C GLY A 172 13.62 -49.10 -22.12
N ASP A 173 14.45 -49.53 -23.07
CA ASP A 173 14.39 -50.84 -23.72
C ASP A 173 15.59 -51.75 -23.36
N SER A 174 16.37 -51.39 -22.35
CA SER A 174 17.59 -52.11 -21.95
C SER A 174 17.62 -52.48 -20.47
N MET A 175 18.24 -53.62 -20.15
CA MET A 175 18.73 -53.92 -18.81
C MET A 175 19.94 -53.05 -18.47
N GLY A 176 19.98 -52.50 -17.25
CA GLY A 176 21.12 -51.79 -16.68
C GLY A 176 21.24 -52.05 -15.17
N ARG A 177 21.94 -51.16 -14.46
CA ARG A 177 21.97 -51.15 -12.98
C ARG A 177 21.38 -49.87 -12.39
N ASP A 178 20.61 -50.03 -11.32
CA ASP A 178 20.13 -48.92 -10.50
C ASP A 178 21.26 -48.31 -9.63
N GLU A 179 20.94 -47.22 -8.93
CA GLU A 179 21.83 -46.54 -7.99
C GLU A 179 22.29 -47.41 -6.82
N ASN A 180 21.58 -48.49 -6.50
CA ASN A 180 21.97 -49.46 -5.47
C ASN A 180 22.93 -50.53 -6.02
N GLY A 181 23.18 -50.53 -7.34
CA GLY A 181 23.97 -51.52 -8.06
C GLY A 181 23.18 -52.78 -8.43
N GLY A 182 21.88 -52.83 -8.13
CA GLY A 182 20.97 -53.90 -8.52
C GLY A 182 20.73 -53.91 -10.03
N ARG A 183 20.40 -55.06 -10.61
CA ARG A 183 20.02 -55.14 -12.04
C ARG A 183 18.54 -54.76 -12.19
N THR A 184 18.25 -53.80 -13.05
CA THR A 184 16.89 -53.33 -13.32
C THR A 184 16.62 -53.16 -14.81
N MET A 185 15.35 -53.24 -15.20
CA MET A 185 14.89 -52.74 -16.49
C MET A 185 14.88 -51.20 -16.44
N ARG A 186 15.33 -50.56 -17.51
CA ARG A 186 15.24 -49.09 -17.63
C ARG A 186 13.83 -48.66 -18.03
N ASN A 187 13.39 -47.50 -17.56
CA ASN A 187 12.07 -46.95 -17.88
C ASN A 187 12.11 -46.14 -19.18
N GLN A 188 11.04 -46.22 -19.97
CA GLN A 188 10.85 -45.35 -21.13
C GLN A 188 10.54 -43.91 -20.70
N VAL A 189 10.76 -42.94 -21.59
CA VAL A 189 10.31 -41.56 -21.33
C VAL A 189 8.90 -41.40 -21.90
N THR A 190 7.91 -41.14 -21.06
CA THR A 190 6.54 -40.87 -21.49
C THR A 190 6.40 -39.47 -22.11
N LYS A 191 5.35 -39.26 -22.92
CA LYS A 191 5.02 -37.94 -23.49
C LYS A 191 4.80 -36.89 -22.39
N LYS A 192 4.21 -37.30 -21.26
CA LYS A 192 3.97 -36.44 -20.09
C LYS A 192 5.30 -36.00 -19.46
N GLU A 193 6.16 -36.94 -19.06
CA GLU A 193 7.47 -36.62 -18.46
C GLU A 193 8.30 -35.69 -19.34
N PHE A 194 8.37 -35.97 -20.65
CA PHE A 194 9.08 -35.09 -21.58
C PHE A 194 8.47 -33.69 -21.66
N THR A 195 7.14 -33.58 -21.62
CA THR A 195 6.46 -32.27 -21.60
C THR A 195 6.82 -31.51 -20.33
N GLU A 196 6.78 -32.15 -19.16
CA GLU A 196 7.21 -31.55 -17.88
C GLU A 196 8.67 -31.09 -17.91
N TRP A 197 9.60 -31.90 -18.45
CA TRP A 197 11.01 -31.50 -18.61
C TRP A 197 11.17 -30.23 -19.45
N THR A 198 10.30 -30.02 -20.45
CA THR A 198 10.37 -28.83 -21.30
C THR A 198 9.78 -27.58 -20.62
N ARG A 199 8.88 -27.71 -19.62
CA ARG A 199 8.35 -26.56 -18.84
C ARG A 199 9.45 -25.77 -18.14
N SER A 200 10.54 -26.46 -17.76
CA SER A 200 11.71 -25.84 -17.13
C SER A 200 12.47 -24.85 -18.03
N ALA A 201 12.16 -24.77 -19.33
CA ALA A 201 12.75 -23.83 -20.27
C ALA A 201 11.67 -23.04 -21.01
N LEU A 202 11.48 -21.78 -20.62
CA LEU A 202 10.45 -20.86 -21.12
C LEU A 202 10.53 -20.67 -22.64
N PHE A 203 11.74 -20.66 -23.21
CA PHE A 203 11.97 -20.53 -24.66
C PHE A 203 11.59 -21.78 -25.48
N LEU A 204 11.25 -22.90 -24.83
CA LEU A 204 10.61 -24.05 -25.48
C LEU A 204 9.07 -23.92 -25.49
N GLN A 205 8.51 -23.03 -24.67
CA GLN A 205 7.08 -22.90 -24.49
C GLN A 205 6.44 -21.97 -25.51
N LYS A 206 5.25 -22.35 -25.98
CA LYS A 206 4.42 -21.50 -26.84
C LYS A 206 3.49 -20.67 -25.96
N ILE A 207 3.82 -19.40 -25.79
CA ILE A 207 3.04 -18.38 -25.09
C ILE A 207 2.61 -17.34 -26.13
N HIS A 208 1.36 -16.88 -26.11
CA HIS A 208 0.91 -15.87 -27.07
C HIS A 208 1.51 -14.49 -26.72
N ASN A 209 1.80 -13.65 -27.72
CA ASN A 209 2.40 -12.32 -27.48
C ASN A 209 1.51 -11.36 -26.66
N ASN A 210 0.21 -11.68 -26.51
CA ASN A 210 -0.68 -10.94 -25.61
C ASN A 210 -0.58 -11.44 -24.16
N GLU A 211 -0.09 -12.66 -23.93
CA GLU A 211 0.03 -13.30 -22.61
C GLU A 211 1.44 -13.16 -21.99
N ILE A 212 2.36 -12.48 -22.68
CA ILE A 212 3.68 -12.15 -22.15
C ILE A 212 4.05 -10.71 -22.53
N VAL A 213 4.56 -9.95 -21.55
CA VAL A 213 5.03 -8.59 -21.75
C VAL A 213 6.52 -8.56 -21.47
N ARG A 214 7.30 -8.49 -22.56
CA ARG A 214 8.76 -8.50 -22.51
C ARG A 214 9.28 -7.10 -22.19
N THR A 215 10.17 -7.00 -21.21
CA THR A 215 10.75 -5.72 -20.76
C THR A 215 12.27 -5.84 -20.59
N GLY A 216 12.97 -4.71 -20.53
CA GLY A 216 14.42 -4.69 -20.29
C GLY A 216 14.83 -5.15 -18.89
N MET A 217 13.89 -5.31 -17.96
CA MET A 217 14.11 -5.84 -16.61
C MET A 217 13.78 -7.34 -16.49
N GLY A 218 13.08 -7.90 -17.48
CA GLY A 218 12.49 -9.23 -17.46
C GLY A 218 11.09 -9.26 -18.09
N ASP A 219 10.49 -10.44 -18.16
CA ASP A 219 9.16 -10.62 -18.73
C ASP A 219 8.09 -10.82 -17.64
N LEU A 220 6.95 -10.15 -17.79
CA LEU A 220 5.71 -10.46 -17.07
C LEU A 220 4.92 -11.48 -17.87
N ILE A 221 4.60 -12.63 -17.27
CA ILE A 221 3.87 -13.73 -17.90
C ILE A 221 2.45 -13.76 -17.32
N LEU A 222 1.49 -13.40 -18.16
CA LEU A 222 0.05 -13.33 -17.86
C LEU A 222 -0.68 -14.65 -18.12
N ASP A 223 -0.05 -15.56 -18.87
CA ASP A 223 -0.56 -16.92 -19.13
C ASP A 223 -0.69 -17.71 -17.82
N ALA A 224 -1.92 -18.08 -17.48
CA ALA A 224 -2.25 -18.80 -16.24
C ALA A 224 -1.48 -20.11 -16.05
N ARG A 225 -0.96 -20.73 -17.12
CA ARG A 225 -0.13 -21.95 -17.05
C ARG A 225 1.22 -21.74 -16.36
N PHE A 226 1.64 -20.48 -16.21
CA PHE A 226 2.91 -20.03 -15.63
C PHE A 226 2.74 -19.23 -14.33
N ARG A 227 1.50 -19.10 -13.82
CA ARG A 227 1.23 -18.53 -12.51
C ARG A 227 2.07 -19.23 -11.44
N GLY A 228 2.65 -18.47 -10.50
CA GLY A 228 3.50 -19.06 -9.48
C GLY A 228 4.90 -19.47 -9.96
N SER A 229 5.30 -19.18 -11.20
CA SER A 229 6.60 -19.57 -11.74
C SER A 229 7.60 -18.42 -11.78
N ILE A 230 8.80 -18.64 -11.25
CA ILE A 230 9.95 -17.75 -11.36
C ILE A 230 10.99 -18.38 -12.29
N TYR A 231 11.28 -17.68 -13.38
CA TYR A 231 12.34 -17.97 -14.33
C TYR A 231 13.47 -16.93 -14.22
N LEU A 232 14.68 -17.35 -14.58
CA LEU A 232 15.83 -16.47 -14.80
C LEU A 232 16.41 -16.79 -16.18
N LYS A 233 16.49 -15.79 -17.05
CA LYS A 233 17.04 -15.92 -18.42
C LYS A 233 16.40 -17.11 -19.18
N GLY A 234 15.08 -17.26 -19.00
CA GLY A 234 14.26 -18.30 -19.62
C GLY A 234 14.37 -19.70 -19.01
N LEU A 235 15.06 -19.89 -17.88
CA LEU A 235 15.17 -21.16 -17.17
C LEU A 235 14.45 -21.12 -15.82
N LEU A 236 13.67 -22.15 -15.51
CA LEU A 236 12.89 -22.22 -14.27
C LEU A 236 13.82 -22.33 -13.06
N LEU A 237 13.66 -21.40 -12.12
CA LEU A 237 14.29 -21.42 -10.81
C LEU A 237 13.39 -22.15 -9.81
N LYS A 238 12.13 -21.72 -9.70
CA LYS A 238 11.16 -22.22 -8.72
C LYS A 238 9.73 -22.05 -9.25
N GLU A 239 8.86 -23.00 -8.93
CA GLU A 239 7.43 -23.00 -9.28
C GLU A 239 6.65 -23.29 -8.00
N SER A 240 5.56 -22.56 -7.77
CA SER A 240 4.70 -22.81 -6.61
C SER A 240 4.08 -24.21 -6.68
N GLN A 241 4.09 -24.90 -5.55
CA GLN A 241 3.38 -26.16 -5.29
C GLN A 241 2.29 -25.90 -4.24
N ASP A 242 1.34 -26.83 -4.08
CA ASP A 242 0.16 -26.65 -3.22
C ASP A 242 0.48 -26.20 -1.78
N GLU A 243 1.62 -26.64 -1.23
CA GLU A 243 2.07 -26.30 0.14
C GLU A 243 3.25 -25.30 0.18
N GLN A 244 3.81 -24.89 -0.97
CA GLN A 244 5.03 -24.08 -1.01
C GLN A 244 5.05 -23.10 -2.19
N SER A 245 4.96 -21.80 -1.92
CA SER A 245 5.11 -20.77 -2.95
C SER A 245 6.53 -20.68 -3.51
N ALA A 246 6.64 -20.29 -4.79
CA ALA A 246 7.88 -19.86 -5.40
C ALA A 246 8.48 -18.60 -4.73
N SER A 247 7.65 -17.65 -4.28
CA SER A 247 8.14 -16.43 -3.60
C SER A 247 8.92 -16.74 -2.32
N ILE A 248 9.93 -15.92 -2.03
CA ILE A 248 10.67 -15.92 -0.75
C ILE A 248 9.75 -15.58 0.43
N THR A 249 8.67 -14.82 0.22
CA THR A 249 7.69 -14.47 1.27
C THR A 249 6.83 -15.65 1.72
N GLY A 250 6.80 -16.75 0.97
CA GLY A 250 5.85 -17.86 1.14
C GLY A 250 4.44 -17.56 0.62
N LYS A 251 4.10 -16.31 0.30
CA LYS A 251 2.80 -15.91 -0.28
C LYS A 251 2.71 -16.32 -1.75
N PRO A 252 1.52 -16.67 -2.28
CA PRO A 252 1.37 -17.06 -3.68
C PRO A 252 1.73 -15.90 -4.61
N LEU A 253 2.18 -16.23 -5.82
CA LEU A 253 2.29 -15.26 -6.92
C LEU A 253 1.05 -15.39 -7.83
N MET A 254 0.50 -14.27 -8.27
CA MET A 254 -0.61 -14.22 -9.23
C MET A 254 -0.13 -14.47 -10.66
N TYR A 255 1.09 -14.01 -10.98
CA TYR A 255 1.65 -14.09 -12.33
C TYR A 255 2.94 -14.92 -12.38
N GLY A 256 3.43 -15.16 -13.59
CA GLY A 256 4.77 -15.72 -13.83
C GLY A 256 5.77 -14.61 -14.15
N TYR A 257 7.03 -14.81 -13.76
CA TYR A 257 8.09 -13.81 -13.92
C TYR A 257 9.33 -14.43 -14.54
N ASN A 258 9.94 -13.75 -15.53
CA ASN A 258 11.24 -14.13 -16.08
C ASN A 258 12.26 -13.01 -15.91
N PHE A 259 13.16 -13.12 -14.93
CA PHE A 259 14.16 -12.09 -14.68
C PHE A 259 15.24 -12.07 -15.78
N ALA A 260 15.57 -10.88 -16.30
CA ALA A 260 16.61 -10.72 -17.31
C ALA A 260 18.04 -10.76 -16.71
N ALA A 261 18.19 -10.31 -15.47
CA ALA A 261 19.49 -10.08 -14.82
C ALA A 261 19.62 -10.84 -13.48
N GLY A 262 20.86 -10.96 -13.00
CA GLY A 262 21.23 -11.60 -11.73
C GLY A 262 21.85 -12.99 -11.89
N VAL A 263 22.28 -13.57 -10.76
CA VAL A 263 23.16 -14.76 -10.71
C VAL A 263 22.54 -15.78 -9.76
N ALA A 264 22.27 -16.97 -10.28
CA ALA A 264 21.86 -18.12 -9.48
C ALA A 264 23.11 -18.87 -8.97
N ASN A 265 23.16 -19.20 -7.67
CA ASN A 265 24.26 -20.00 -7.11
C ASN A 265 24.14 -21.51 -7.51
N ARG A 266 24.98 -22.39 -6.96
CA ARG A 266 24.96 -23.85 -7.28
C ARG A 266 23.60 -24.49 -6.98
N GLU A 267 22.89 -23.97 -5.99
CA GLU A 267 21.58 -24.44 -5.50
C GLU A 267 20.40 -23.70 -6.18
N ARG A 268 20.71 -22.86 -7.17
CA ARG A 268 19.80 -21.98 -7.92
C ARG A 268 19.14 -20.86 -7.10
N GLU A 269 19.65 -20.57 -5.92
CA GLU A 269 19.22 -19.40 -5.17
C GLU A 269 19.62 -18.14 -5.93
N PHE A 270 18.63 -17.28 -6.20
CA PHE A 270 18.75 -16.10 -7.07
C PHE A 270 18.73 -14.79 -6.27
N LEU A 271 17.96 -14.76 -5.19
CA LEU A 271 17.79 -13.64 -4.27
C LEU A 271 17.74 -14.19 -2.85
N THR A 272 18.31 -13.49 -1.89
CA THR A 272 18.35 -13.92 -0.49
C THR A 272 17.27 -13.26 0.37
N HIS A 273 16.60 -12.21 -0.16
CA HIS A 273 15.66 -11.39 0.60
C HIS A 273 14.39 -11.06 -0.19
N ALA A 274 13.24 -11.14 0.47
CA ALA A 274 11.93 -10.83 -0.11
C ALA A 274 11.83 -9.40 -0.70
N ALA A 275 12.50 -8.42 -0.09
CA ALA A 275 12.52 -7.05 -0.60
C ALA A 275 13.22 -6.91 -1.96
N GLU A 276 14.22 -7.74 -2.25
CA GLU A 276 14.89 -7.76 -3.55
C GLU A 276 14.00 -8.41 -4.62
N GLU A 277 13.26 -9.46 -4.24
CA GLU A 277 12.28 -10.15 -5.11
C GLU A 277 11.14 -9.20 -5.49
N LEU A 278 10.54 -8.53 -4.50
CA LEU A 278 9.54 -7.50 -4.72
C LEU A 278 10.06 -6.38 -5.62
N ASN A 279 11.26 -5.85 -5.38
CA ASN A 279 11.84 -4.79 -6.22
C ASN A 279 12.06 -5.27 -7.66
N ALA A 280 12.54 -6.50 -7.86
CA ALA A 280 12.68 -7.08 -9.20
C ALA A 280 11.33 -7.23 -9.92
N ILE A 281 10.29 -7.71 -9.21
CA ILE A 281 8.91 -7.82 -9.71
C ILE A 281 8.33 -6.44 -10.06
N LEU A 282 8.40 -5.48 -9.14
CA LEU A 282 7.85 -4.13 -9.35
C LEU A 282 8.57 -3.37 -10.48
N ARG A 283 9.87 -3.65 -10.74
CA ARG A 283 10.60 -3.11 -11.90
C ARG A 283 10.15 -3.71 -13.23
N ILE A 284 9.72 -4.97 -13.25
CA ILE A 284 9.07 -5.56 -14.42
C ILE A 284 7.69 -4.91 -14.62
N TRP A 285 6.90 -4.75 -13.56
CA TRP A 285 5.58 -4.09 -13.62
C TRP A 285 5.64 -2.64 -14.10
N ASP A 286 6.57 -1.82 -13.60
CA ASP A 286 6.75 -0.43 -14.03
C ASP A 286 7.00 -0.36 -15.56
N GLN A 287 7.89 -1.22 -16.09
CA GLN A 287 8.09 -1.29 -17.54
C GLN A 287 6.89 -1.87 -18.29
N ALA A 288 6.22 -2.89 -17.76
CA ALA A 288 5.02 -3.46 -18.39
C ALA A 288 3.90 -2.40 -18.51
N LEU A 289 3.68 -1.60 -17.46
CA LEU A 289 2.74 -0.46 -17.43
C LEU A 289 3.16 0.72 -18.32
N ARG A 290 4.44 0.81 -18.73
CA ARG A 290 4.91 1.74 -19.78
C ARG A 290 4.51 1.24 -21.17
N PHE A 291 4.69 -0.05 -21.45
CA PHE A 291 4.39 -0.63 -22.76
C PHE A 291 2.91 -0.90 -23.00
N ARG A 292 2.16 -1.32 -21.98
CA ARG A 292 0.77 -1.74 -22.07
C ARG A 292 -0.07 -1.12 -20.95
N ARG A 293 -0.71 0.02 -21.25
CA ARG A 293 -1.51 0.80 -20.29
C ARG A 293 -2.75 0.07 -19.76
N SER A 294 -3.25 -0.97 -20.44
CA SER A 294 -4.40 -1.74 -19.95
C SER A 294 -4.11 -2.41 -18.61
N LEU A 295 -2.86 -2.87 -18.40
CA LEU A 295 -2.37 -3.55 -17.20
C LEU A 295 -2.56 -2.77 -15.88
N ALA A 296 -2.96 -1.50 -15.96
CA ALA A 296 -3.30 -0.72 -14.76
C ALA A 296 -4.54 -1.27 -14.06
N ALA A 297 -5.46 -1.95 -14.76
CA ALA A 297 -6.59 -2.64 -14.16
C ALA A 297 -6.12 -3.87 -13.37
N GLU A 298 -5.39 -4.77 -14.02
CA GLU A 298 -4.81 -5.97 -13.41
C GLU A 298 -3.88 -5.63 -12.22
N PHE A 299 -3.12 -4.52 -12.30
CA PHE A 299 -2.28 -4.07 -11.19
C PHE A 299 -3.07 -3.41 -10.05
N HIS A 300 -4.20 -2.76 -10.35
CA HIS A 300 -5.12 -2.27 -9.32
C HIS A 300 -5.78 -3.45 -8.58
N GLU A 301 -6.28 -4.46 -9.30
CA GLU A 301 -6.85 -5.68 -8.71
C GLU A 301 -5.84 -6.41 -7.81
N LEU A 302 -4.56 -6.48 -8.22
CA LEU A 302 -3.49 -7.01 -7.36
C LEU A 302 -3.35 -6.24 -6.04
N LEU A 303 -3.27 -4.91 -6.11
CA LEU A 303 -3.05 -4.06 -4.93
C LEU A 303 -4.22 -4.12 -3.94
N ASP A 304 -5.43 -4.29 -4.46
CA ASP A 304 -6.67 -4.30 -3.68
C ASP A 304 -7.12 -5.70 -3.23
N SER A 305 -6.42 -6.75 -3.67
CA SER A 305 -6.75 -8.13 -3.33
C SER A 305 -6.60 -8.41 -1.83
N GLU A 306 -7.69 -8.76 -1.15
CA GLU A 306 -7.70 -9.11 0.27
C GLU A 306 -7.09 -10.49 0.52
N GLU A 307 -7.69 -11.55 -0.06
CA GLU A 307 -7.24 -12.94 0.11
C GLU A 307 -7.13 -13.70 -1.24
N PRO A 308 -6.01 -14.42 -1.47
CA PRO A 308 -4.77 -14.39 -0.71
C PRO A 308 -3.98 -13.10 -1.00
N GLU A 309 -3.26 -12.57 0.00
CA GLU A 309 -2.32 -11.49 -0.27
C GLU A 309 -1.20 -11.99 -1.20
N PHE A 310 -1.08 -11.40 -2.38
CA PHE A 310 -0.10 -11.80 -3.37
C PHE A 310 1.31 -11.26 -3.09
N ALA A 311 2.31 -12.12 -3.28
CA ALA A 311 3.72 -11.75 -3.22
C ALA A 311 4.10 -10.67 -4.26
N ASP A 312 3.37 -10.60 -5.37
CA ASP A 312 3.56 -9.64 -6.47
C ASP A 312 3.55 -8.18 -6.00
N VAL A 313 2.81 -7.88 -4.92
CA VAL A 313 2.59 -6.53 -4.38
C VAL A 313 2.66 -6.45 -2.85
N SER A 314 3.07 -7.52 -2.16
CA SER A 314 3.20 -7.50 -0.69
C SER A 314 4.27 -6.48 -0.28
N GLN A 315 3.91 -5.50 0.56
CA GLN A 315 4.75 -4.34 0.94
C GLN A 315 5.02 -3.33 -0.20
N ALA A 316 4.24 -3.33 -1.27
CA ALA A 316 4.42 -2.40 -2.40
C ALA A 316 4.38 -0.91 -1.99
N GLU A 317 3.70 -0.55 -0.89
CA GLU A 317 3.61 0.81 -0.37
C GLU A 317 4.98 1.46 -0.10
N TYR A 318 5.99 0.67 0.24
CA TYR A 318 7.37 1.12 0.47
C TYR A 318 8.26 1.10 -0.78
N CYS A 319 7.92 0.30 -1.79
CA CYS A 319 8.79 0.02 -2.94
C CYS A 319 8.28 0.56 -4.29
N LEU A 320 7.02 1.01 -4.37
CA LEU A 320 6.41 1.60 -5.57
C LEU A 320 7.15 2.86 -6.05
N SER A 321 7.58 2.87 -7.32
CA SER A 321 8.22 4.03 -7.97
C SER A 321 7.26 5.21 -8.16
N PRO A 322 7.73 6.47 -8.19
CA PRO A 322 6.87 7.63 -8.45
C PRO A 322 6.11 7.54 -9.78
N ASP A 323 6.78 7.06 -10.84
CA ASP A 323 6.19 6.85 -12.17
C ASP A 323 5.02 5.84 -12.13
N MET A 324 5.15 4.78 -11.33
CA MET A 324 4.11 3.76 -11.20
C MET A 324 2.94 4.26 -10.33
N ARG A 325 3.24 5.02 -9.25
CA ARG A 325 2.23 5.72 -8.43
C ARG A 325 1.37 6.67 -9.26
N GLU A 326 1.95 7.50 -10.12
CA GLU A 326 1.20 8.42 -10.98
C GLU A 326 0.39 7.69 -12.06
N ARG A 327 0.85 6.54 -12.58
CA ARG A 327 0.06 5.70 -13.52
C ARG A 327 -1.19 5.13 -12.85
N ILE A 328 -1.06 4.61 -11.63
CA ILE A 328 -2.16 4.06 -10.85
C ILE A 328 -3.17 5.17 -10.52
N LYS A 329 -2.68 6.32 -10.03
CA LYS A 329 -3.51 7.52 -9.81
C LYS A 329 -4.28 7.95 -11.07
N ALA A 330 -3.62 7.99 -12.23
CA ALA A 330 -4.27 8.37 -13.49
C ALA A 330 -5.30 7.33 -13.98
N TYR A 331 -5.11 6.05 -13.67
CA TYR A 331 -6.11 5.00 -13.88
C TYR A 331 -7.30 5.17 -12.92
N VAL A 332 -7.02 5.28 -11.62
CA VAL A 332 -8.01 5.41 -10.55
C VAL A 332 -8.93 6.62 -10.75
N LEU A 333 -8.34 7.79 -11.04
CA LEU A 333 -9.12 9.02 -11.27
C LEU A 333 -9.98 8.98 -12.54
N ARG A 334 -9.76 8.00 -13.44
CA ARG A 334 -10.52 7.81 -14.68
C ARG A 334 -11.61 6.76 -14.55
N GLU A 335 -11.29 5.58 -14.00
CA GLU A 335 -12.24 4.47 -13.91
C GLU A 335 -13.20 4.58 -12.71
N PHE A 336 -12.84 5.35 -11.68
CA PHE A 336 -13.63 5.55 -10.47
C PHE A 336 -13.97 7.03 -10.27
N GLU A 337 -14.23 7.75 -11.36
CA GLU A 337 -14.49 9.20 -11.31
C GLU A 337 -15.76 9.56 -10.52
N ASP A 338 -16.68 8.62 -10.34
CA ASP A 338 -17.96 8.71 -9.62
C ASP A 338 -17.87 8.22 -8.16
N LYS A 339 -16.78 7.55 -7.78
CA LYS A 339 -16.64 6.90 -6.47
C LYS A 339 -15.76 7.68 -5.51
N TRP A 340 -15.94 7.39 -4.22
CA TRP A 340 -15.08 7.81 -3.13
C TRP A 340 -14.35 6.60 -2.56
N LEU A 341 -13.07 6.49 -2.90
CA LEU A 341 -12.20 5.42 -2.43
C LEU A 341 -11.79 5.69 -0.98
N TYR A 342 -11.94 4.70 -0.10
CA TYR A 342 -11.63 4.81 1.32
C TYR A 342 -11.08 3.50 1.89
N ALA A 343 -10.29 3.60 2.96
CA ALA A 343 -9.94 2.44 3.77
C ALA A 343 -10.90 2.29 4.97
N ILE A 344 -11.20 1.06 5.37
CA ILE A 344 -12.08 0.77 6.53
C ILE A 344 -11.69 1.56 7.79
N LYS A 345 -10.38 1.75 8.03
CA LYS A 345 -9.85 2.56 9.14
C LYS A 345 -10.33 4.02 9.13
N GLU A 346 -10.45 4.63 7.95
CA GLU A 346 -10.97 5.99 7.81
C GLU A 346 -12.44 6.06 8.21
N LYS A 347 -13.25 5.13 7.69
CA LYS A 347 -14.68 5.05 8.01
C LYS A 347 -14.93 4.78 9.50
N CYS A 348 -14.12 3.92 10.13
CA CYS A 348 -14.19 3.69 11.58
C CYS A 348 -13.74 4.91 12.42
N GLN A 349 -12.88 5.78 11.90
CA GLN A 349 -12.38 6.97 12.61
C GLN A 349 -13.30 8.20 12.45
N ASN A 350 -14.12 8.25 11.40
CA ASN A 350 -14.98 9.39 11.10
C ASN A 350 -16.47 9.01 11.12
N ILE A 351 -17.15 9.30 12.22
CA ILE A 351 -18.60 9.05 12.39
C ILE A 351 -19.49 9.77 11.38
N ARG A 352 -18.98 10.83 10.70
CA ARG A 352 -19.68 11.57 9.65
C ARG A 352 -19.32 11.07 8.24
N PHE A 353 -18.50 10.02 8.10
CA PHE A 353 -17.98 9.56 6.81
C PHE A 353 -19.06 9.40 5.72
N ASP A 354 -20.13 8.63 6.01
CA ASP A 354 -21.18 8.37 5.02
C ASP A 354 -21.96 9.65 4.63
N GLN A 355 -22.19 10.55 5.59
CA GLN A 355 -22.81 11.87 5.34
C GLN A 355 -21.92 12.75 4.45
N ILE A 356 -20.60 12.74 4.69
CA ILE A 356 -19.64 13.51 3.90
C ILE A 356 -19.57 12.98 2.47
N VAL A 357 -19.43 11.67 2.29
CA VAL A 357 -19.36 11.05 0.95
C VAL A 357 -20.65 11.30 0.16
N GLN A 358 -21.81 11.20 0.81
CA GLN A 358 -23.09 11.58 0.22
C GLN A 358 -23.11 13.08 -0.18
N GLY A 359 -22.68 13.97 0.72
CA GLY A 359 -22.59 15.41 0.45
C GLY A 359 -21.58 15.81 -0.63
N LEU A 360 -20.56 14.99 -0.86
CA LEU A 360 -19.58 15.12 -1.96
C LEU A 360 -20.14 14.65 -3.32
N GLY A 361 -21.29 13.96 -3.34
CA GLY A 361 -21.92 13.43 -4.54
C GLY A 361 -21.20 12.22 -5.14
N ARG A 362 -20.75 11.29 -4.29
CA ARG A 362 -19.95 10.11 -4.67
C ARG A 362 -20.48 8.82 -4.06
N GLU A 363 -20.25 7.69 -4.72
CA GLU A 363 -20.51 6.36 -4.13
C GLU A 363 -19.29 5.86 -3.33
N PRO A 364 -19.44 5.42 -2.07
CA PRO A 364 -18.32 4.89 -1.30
C PRO A 364 -17.83 3.55 -1.88
N LEU A 365 -16.53 3.42 -2.11
CA LEU A 365 -15.86 2.18 -2.49
C LEU A 365 -14.71 1.88 -1.52
N GLU A 366 -14.83 0.78 -0.79
CA GLU A 366 -13.79 0.31 0.13
C GLU A 366 -12.61 -0.26 -0.63
N ILE A 367 -11.39 0.04 -0.15
CA ILE A 367 -10.14 -0.52 -0.64
C ILE A 367 -9.21 -0.90 0.52
N LYS A 368 -8.27 -1.79 0.23
CA LYS A 368 -7.29 -2.31 1.18
C LYS A 368 -6.42 -1.21 1.80
N ASP A 369 -6.16 -1.29 3.11
CA ASP A 369 -5.34 -0.32 3.87
C ASP A 369 -3.96 -0.02 3.25
N SER A 370 -3.25 -1.05 2.76
CA SER A 370 -1.94 -0.91 2.10
C SER A 370 -2.06 -0.15 0.79
N TYR A 371 -3.14 -0.39 0.05
CA TYR A 371 -3.43 0.32 -1.20
C TYR A 371 -3.87 1.77 -0.95
N TRP A 372 -4.68 2.02 0.08
CA TRP A 372 -4.99 3.38 0.52
C TRP A 372 -3.74 4.15 0.93
N THR A 373 -2.79 3.51 1.61
CA THR A 373 -1.49 4.12 1.97
C THR A 373 -0.70 4.55 0.73
N ILE A 374 -0.76 3.77 -0.36
CA ILE A 374 -0.22 4.16 -1.67
C ILE A 374 -0.97 5.39 -2.21
N LEU A 375 -2.30 5.36 -2.30
CA LEU A 375 -3.09 6.47 -2.85
C LEU A 375 -2.90 7.78 -2.06
N ARG A 376 -2.82 7.72 -0.73
CA ARG A 376 -2.48 8.86 0.15
C ARG A 376 -1.16 9.50 -0.26
N SER A 377 -0.12 8.71 -0.54
CA SER A 377 1.17 9.22 -1.02
C SER A 377 1.10 9.85 -2.43
N CYS A 378 0.09 9.50 -3.24
CA CYS A 378 -0.18 10.09 -4.54
C CYS A 378 -0.98 11.41 -4.47
N GLY A 379 -1.39 11.84 -3.26
CA GLY A 379 -2.15 13.05 -3.00
C GLY A 379 -3.66 12.87 -2.87
N PHE A 380 -4.18 11.64 -2.74
CA PHE A 380 -5.58 11.41 -2.38
C PHE A 380 -5.84 11.88 -0.94
N ARG A 381 -7.04 12.41 -0.69
CA ARG A 381 -7.48 12.97 0.60
C ARG A 381 -8.48 12.06 1.28
N THR A 382 -8.54 12.10 2.61
CA THR A 382 -9.69 11.55 3.34
C THR A 382 -10.95 12.39 3.08
N ALA A 383 -12.13 11.82 3.33
CA ALA A 383 -13.42 12.48 3.16
C ALA A 383 -13.46 13.81 3.95
N GLY A 384 -12.99 13.80 5.20
CA GLY A 384 -12.93 15.00 6.05
C GLY A 384 -11.90 16.05 5.57
N GLU A 385 -10.75 15.63 5.01
CA GLU A 385 -9.79 16.56 4.42
C GLU A 385 -10.36 17.26 3.17
N GLU A 386 -11.11 16.53 2.34
CA GLU A 386 -11.77 17.09 1.15
C GLU A 386 -13.01 17.93 1.51
N GLU A 387 -13.79 17.54 2.54
CA GLU A 387 -14.87 18.33 3.12
C GLU A 387 -14.35 19.71 3.56
N ASN A 388 -13.34 19.72 4.43
CA ASN A 388 -12.70 20.93 4.93
C ASN A 388 -12.13 21.79 3.79
N ARG A 389 -11.50 21.16 2.78
CA ARG A 389 -10.96 21.88 1.62
C ARG A 389 -12.07 22.57 0.80
N ARG A 390 -13.18 21.88 0.54
CA ARG A 390 -14.32 22.46 -0.21
C ARG A 390 -14.99 23.57 0.60
N PHE A 391 -15.17 23.38 1.91
CA PHE A 391 -15.75 24.38 2.80
C PHE A 391 -14.88 25.66 2.90
N LEU A 392 -13.56 25.51 3.01
CA LEU A 392 -12.62 26.64 2.96
C LEU A 392 -12.62 27.37 1.61
N ALA A 393 -12.80 26.64 0.51
CA ALA A 393 -12.89 27.20 -0.83
C ALA A 393 -14.28 27.75 -1.21
N ALA A 394 -15.30 27.57 -0.36
CA ALA A 394 -16.66 28.01 -0.63
C ALA A 394 -16.77 29.54 -0.66
N GLU A 395 -17.59 30.04 -1.58
CA GLU A 395 -17.76 31.47 -1.84
C GLU A 395 -18.47 32.18 -0.67
N PRO A 396 -18.04 33.40 -0.28
CA PRO A 396 -18.73 34.20 0.73
C PRO A 396 -20.13 34.60 0.30
N VAL A 397 -21.08 34.48 1.21
CA VAL A 397 -22.49 34.85 1.03
C VAL A 397 -22.72 36.25 1.60
N ARG A 398 -23.49 37.07 0.86
CA ARG A 398 -23.98 38.34 1.38
C ARG A 398 -25.06 38.05 2.42
N ILE A 399 -24.89 38.62 3.62
CA ILE A 399 -25.89 38.53 4.70
C ILE A 399 -27.22 39.07 4.16
N LEU A 400 -28.28 38.27 4.29
CA LEU A 400 -29.62 38.64 3.85
C LEU A 400 -30.14 39.84 4.65
N GLU A 401 -30.94 40.70 4.03
CA GLU A 401 -31.59 41.86 4.68
C GLU A 401 -32.78 41.42 5.56
N THR A 402 -32.59 40.41 6.40
CA THR A 402 -33.56 39.98 7.42
C THR A 402 -33.01 40.25 8.81
N ASP A 403 -33.89 40.67 9.71
CA ASP A 403 -33.53 40.99 11.09
C ASP A 403 -32.91 39.77 11.82
N PHE A 404 -33.29 38.55 11.42
CA PHE A 404 -32.69 37.30 11.90
C PHE A 404 -31.23 37.12 11.44
N ALA A 405 -30.98 37.16 10.12
CA ALA A 405 -29.64 36.97 9.55
C ALA A 405 -28.66 38.03 10.09
N TYR A 406 -29.14 39.27 10.21
CA TYR A 406 -28.36 40.37 10.76
C TYR A 406 -28.01 40.15 12.24
N ALA A 407 -28.98 39.77 13.06
CA ALA A 407 -28.75 39.50 14.48
C ALA A 407 -27.78 38.32 14.68
N VAL A 408 -27.97 37.21 13.96
CA VAL A 408 -27.06 36.05 14.02
C VAL A 408 -25.64 36.45 13.64
N SER A 409 -25.44 37.17 12.53
CA SER A 409 -24.10 37.61 12.11
C SER A 409 -23.44 38.54 13.12
N ARG A 410 -24.19 39.51 13.66
CA ARG A 410 -23.69 40.46 14.66
C ARG A 410 -23.30 39.77 15.96
N PHE A 411 -24.16 38.88 16.48
CA PHE A 411 -23.87 38.16 17.72
C PHE A 411 -22.72 37.16 17.56
N ALA A 412 -22.65 36.45 16.42
CA ALA A 412 -21.50 35.59 16.14
C ALA A 412 -20.19 36.37 16.14
N GLN A 413 -20.10 37.51 15.43
CA GLN A 413 -18.88 38.33 15.41
C GLN A 413 -18.54 38.87 16.81
N ALA A 414 -19.50 39.51 17.49
CA ALA A 414 -19.27 40.06 18.83
C ALA A 414 -18.86 38.98 19.85
N SER A 415 -19.40 37.76 19.74
CA SER A 415 -18.98 36.61 20.55
C SER A 415 -17.53 36.22 20.31
N LEU A 416 -17.05 36.22 19.06
CA LEU A 416 -15.64 35.98 18.71
C LEU A 416 -14.75 37.12 19.22
N ASP A 417 -15.13 38.39 18.97
CA ASP A 417 -14.41 39.59 19.44
C ASP A 417 -14.20 39.58 20.95
N SER A 418 -15.23 39.13 21.70
CA SER A 418 -15.21 39.06 23.17
C SER A 418 -14.42 37.87 23.74
N CYS A 419 -13.93 36.97 22.89
CA CYS A 419 -13.13 35.81 23.25
C CYS A 419 -11.65 36.06 22.91
N PRO A 420 -10.73 36.17 23.90
CA PRO A 420 -9.32 36.55 23.65
C PRO A 420 -8.54 35.66 22.65
N TYR A 421 -9.01 34.43 22.40
CA TYR A 421 -8.37 33.48 21.48
C TYR A 421 -8.92 33.52 20.05
N LEU A 422 -9.98 34.31 19.84
CA LEU A 422 -10.72 34.48 18.59
C LEU A 422 -10.91 35.97 18.21
N ALA A 423 -10.44 36.92 19.03
CA ALA A 423 -10.72 38.35 18.87
C ALA A 423 -10.27 38.95 17.52
N ASP A 424 -9.19 38.42 16.92
CA ASP A 424 -8.73 38.82 15.57
C ASP A 424 -9.43 38.05 14.44
N SER A 425 -10.44 37.24 14.73
CA SER A 425 -11.10 36.33 13.77
C SER A 425 -12.41 36.90 13.25
N LYS A 426 -12.56 36.92 11.93
CA LYS A 426 -13.78 37.37 11.26
C LYS A 426 -14.72 36.21 10.96
N VAL A 427 -16.02 36.40 11.20
CA VAL A 427 -17.09 35.50 10.75
C VAL A 427 -17.33 35.70 9.25
N GLU A 428 -17.35 34.61 8.49
CA GLU A 428 -17.69 34.63 7.07
C GLU A 428 -18.72 33.53 6.75
N PHE A 429 -19.92 33.93 6.38
CA PHE A 429 -20.93 32.97 5.92
C PHE A 429 -20.62 32.54 4.49
N VAL A 430 -20.72 31.25 4.19
CA VAL A 430 -20.31 30.66 2.91
C VAL A 430 -21.34 29.73 2.30
N LYS A 431 -21.37 29.73 0.96
CA LYS A 431 -22.23 28.88 0.14
C LYS A 431 -21.58 27.52 -0.07
N ALA A 432 -21.69 26.64 0.93
CA ALA A 432 -21.09 25.31 0.87
C ALA A 432 -22.05 24.21 0.33
N GLY A 433 -23.32 24.53 0.07
CA GLY A 433 -24.25 23.68 -0.68
C GLY A 433 -24.60 22.37 0.03
N SER A 434 -24.16 21.23 -0.52
CA SER A 434 -24.36 19.89 0.04
C SER A 434 -23.25 19.44 1.00
N VAL A 435 -22.26 20.29 1.26
CA VAL A 435 -21.19 20.01 2.24
C VAL A 435 -21.80 20.04 3.64
N GLY A 436 -21.83 18.89 4.32
CA GLY A 436 -22.50 18.72 5.62
C GLY A 436 -21.84 19.40 6.82
N LEU A 437 -20.85 20.28 6.60
CA LEU A 437 -20.08 20.95 7.65
C LEU A 437 -20.75 22.27 8.06
N ASP A 438 -20.99 22.46 9.36
CA ASP A 438 -21.66 23.66 9.87
C ASP A 438 -20.77 24.89 9.92
N SER A 439 -19.53 24.72 10.41
CA SER A 439 -18.58 25.79 10.57
C SER A 439 -17.14 25.27 10.64
N PHE A 440 -16.19 26.10 10.22
CA PHE A 440 -14.77 25.80 10.23
C PHE A 440 -13.95 27.01 10.68
N TYR A 441 -13.13 26.84 11.72
CA TYR A 441 -12.15 27.84 12.12
C TYR A 441 -10.81 27.62 11.40
N SER A 442 -10.33 28.68 10.74
CA SER A 442 -9.07 28.75 10.01
C SER A 442 -8.11 29.74 10.70
N PRO A 443 -7.28 29.29 11.67
CA PRO A 443 -6.37 30.16 12.40
C PRO A 443 -5.34 30.87 11.51
N GLN A 444 -5.01 30.27 10.35
CA GLN A 444 -4.04 30.80 9.40
C GLN A 444 -4.59 31.99 8.59
N GLN A 445 -5.91 32.07 8.45
CA GLN A 445 -6.60 33.12 7.69
C GLN A 445 -7.29 34.15 8.62
N GLY A 446 -7.39 33.87 9.93
CA GLY A 446 -8.21 34.66 10.85
C GLY A 446 -9.70 34.59 10.51
N LEU A 447 -10.18 33.45 10.01
CA LEU A 447 -11.56 33.28 9.54
C LEU A 447 -12.28 32.17 10.29
N PHE A 448 -13.50 32.44 10.72
CA PHE A 448 -14.48 31.44 11.12
C PHE A 448 -15.56 31.37 10.04
N LYS A 449 -15.48 30.37 9.16
CA LYS A 449 -16.46 30.17 8.10
C LYS A 449 -17.69 29.44 8.66
N VAL A 450 -18.88 29.85 8.25
CA VAL A 450 -20.17 29.29 8.71
C VAL A 450 -21.08 29.00 7.51
N HIS A 451 -21.79 27.87 7.51
CA HIS A 451 -22.68 27.47 6.43
C HIS A 451 -23.86 28.46 6.29
N GLU A 452 -24.22 28.85 5.05
CA GLU A 452 -25.28 29.84 4.77
C GLU A 452 -26.66 29.50 5.39
N LYS A 453 -26.93 28.22 5.64
CA LYS A 453 -28.15 27.72 6.31
C LYS A 453 -28.41 28.38 7.67
N TRP A 454 -27.34 28.74 8.39
CA TRP A 454 -27.42 29.42 9.69
C TRP A 454 -27.89 30.88 9.60
N LEU A 455 -27.97 31.47 8.39
CA LEU A 455 -28.57 32.80 8.17
C LEU A 455 -30.09 32.76 7.99
N THR A 456 -30.72 31.59 7.89
CA THR A 456 -32.18 31.45 7.74
C THR A 456 -32.80 30.90 9.02
N ALA A 457 -33.98 31.41 9.40
CA ALA A 457 -34.68 30.92 10.58
C ALA A 457 -35.14 29.45 10.43
N GLU A 458 -35.41 29.01 9.20
CA GLU A 458 -35.74 27.62 8.87
C GLU A 458 -34.52 26.71 9.07
N GLY A 459 -33.41 26.99 8.38
CA GLY A 459 -32.17 26.21 8.49
C GLY A 459 -31.63 26.18 9.92
N ALA A 460 -31.68 27.30 10.66
CA ALA A 460 -31.30 27.33 12.06
C ALA A 460 -32.21 26.48 12.97
N ARG A 461 -33.53 26.38 12.69
CA ARG A 461 -34.42 25.48 13.46
C ARG A 461 -34.09 24.02 13.19
N ASP A 462 -33.88 23.65 11.93
CA ASP A 462 -33.61 22.28 11.51
C ASP A 462 -32.33 21.75 12.17
N GLU A 463 -31.23 22.52 12.09
CA GLU A 463 -29.93 22.15 12.68
C GLU A 463 -29.93 22.14 14.22
N LEU A 464 -30.78 22.97 14.85
CA LEU A 464 -30.98 22.96 16.30
C LEU A 464 -32.00 21.90 16.75
N GLY A 465 -32.67 21.20 15.83
CA GLY A 465 -33.73 20.22 16.13
C GLY A 465 -35.00 20.84 16.74
N ILE A 466 -35.29 22.11 16.45
CA ILE A 466 -36.38 22.88 17.06
C ILE A 466 -37.64 22.76 16.20
N SER A 467 -38.53 21.84 16.56
CA SER A 467 -39.79 21.56 15.85
C SER A 467 -40.97 22.48 16.19
N ALA A 468 -40.79 23.43 17.10
CA ALA A 468 -41.84 24.34 17.58
C ALA A 468 -41.55 25.79 17.20
N ASP A 469 -42.61 26.58 16.96
CA ASP A 469 -42.50 28.02 16.76
C ASP A 469 -42.07 28.72 18.06
N ILE A 470 -40.77 28.94 18.19
CA ILE A 470 -40.18 29.77 19.25
C ILE A 470 -40.04 31.22 18.81
N HIS A 471 -40.02 32.12 19.80
CA HIS A 471 -39.79 33.55 19.55
C HIS A 471 -38.43 33.79 18.87
N GLN A 472 -38.37 34.77 17.96
CA GLN A 472 -37.18 35.02 17.14
C GLN A 472 -35.93 35.33 17.99
N SER A 473 -36.06 36.06 19.10
CA SER A 473 -34.94 36.30 20.03
C SER A 473 -34.39 35.00 20.62
N SER A 474 -35.24 34.04 20.97
CA SER A 474 -34.81 32.72 21.45
C SER A 474 -34.11 31.90 20.36
N LEU A 475 -34.55 31.99 19.10
CA LEU A 475 -33.88 31.31 17.99
C LEU A 475 -32.49 31.92 17.72
N VAL A 476 -32.40 33.26 17.70
CA VAL A 476 -31.13 33.99 17.58
C VAL A 476 -30.17 33.64 18.73
N PHE A 477 -30.66 33.60 19.97
CA PHE A 477 -29.88 33.22 21.15
C PHE A 477 -29.22 31.83 21.00
N ASN A 478 -30.04 30.82 20.66
CA ASN A 478 -29.56 29.45 20.50
C ASN A 478 -28.60 29.33 19.31
N THR A 479 -28.90 30.00 18.20
CA THR A 479 -28.05 30.02 16.99
C THR A 479 -26.68 30.63 17.27
N ALA A 480 -26.63 31.85 17.83
CA ALA A 480 -25.37 32.52 18.12
C ALA A 480 -24.56 31.79 19.21
N THR A 481 -25.23 31.24 20.23
CA THR A 481 -24.58 30.40 21.25
C THR A 481 -23.99 29.13 20.65
N ARG A 482 -24.69 28.48 19.71
CA ARG A 482 -24.18 27.29 19.02
C ARG A 482 -22.93 27.62 18.20
N LEU A 483 -22.98 28.68 17.40
CA LEU A 483 -21.84 29.13 16.58
C LEU A 483 -20.62 29.52 17.44
N LEU A 484 -20.82 30.22 18.57
CA LEU A 484 -19.76 30.48 19.55
C LEU A 484 -19.17 29.19 20.12
N SER A 485 -20.03 28.24 20.53
CA SER A 485 -19.58 26.95 21.07
C SER A 485 -18.73 26.18 20.05
N ASP A 486 -19.16 26.15 18.78
CA ASP A 486 -18.43 25.48 17.70
C ASP A 486 -17.11 26.18 17.37
N ALA A 487 -17.05 27.52 17.41
CA ALA A 487 -15.81 28.28 17.24
C ALA A 487 -14.80 27.99 18.38
N VAL A 488 -15.24 28.05 19.64
CA VAL A 488 -14.38 27.82 20.82
C VAL A 488 -13.90 26.37 20.90
N ALA A 489 -14.73 25.40 20.51
CA ALA A 489 -14.36 23.99 20.47
C ALA A 489 -13.26 23.69 19.44
N GLN A 490 -13.19 24.45 18.35
CA GLN A 490 -12.18 24.31 17.30
C GLN A 490 -10.85 25.00 17.61
N VAL A 491 -10.78 25.85 18.64
CA VAL A 491 -9.50 26.43 19.11
C VAL A 491 -8.70 25.35 19.85
N PRO A 492 -7.41 25.14 19.51
CA PRO A 492 -6.58 24.12 20.16
C PRO A 492 -6.53 24.27 21.69
N VAL A 493 -6.89 23.20 22.40
CA VAL A 493 -7.06 23.17 23.87
C VAL A 493 -5.87 23.78 24.62
N HIS A 494 -4.63 23.55 24.17
CA HIS A 494 -3.42 24.10 24.80
C HIS A 494 -3.35 25.64 24.82
N LYS A 495 -4.08 26.34 23.94
CA LYS A 495 -4.13 27.82 23.94
C LYS A 495 -4.86 28.38 25.17
N PHE A 496 -5.75 27.60 25.78
CA PHE A 496 -6.56 28.01 26.93
C PHE A 496 -5.89 27.75 28.30
N TYR A 497 -4.59 27.41 28.34
CA TYR A 497 -3.90 27.08 29.58
C TYR A 497 -3.19 28.30 30.19
N ASP A 498 -3.59 28.70 31.40
CA ASP A 498 -2.95 29.77 32.18
C ASP A 498 -2.22 29.29 33.44
N GLY A 499 -2.23 27.98 33.71
CA GLY A 499 -1.62 27.37 34.90
C GLY A 499 -2.54 27.19 36.12
N ILE A 500 -3.74 27.79 36.17
CA ILE A 500 -4.60 27.78 37.35
C ILE A 500 -5.70 26.71 37.26
N HIS A 501 -6.42 26.66 36.14
CA HIS A 501 -7.48 25.67 35.90
C HIS A 501 -7.20 24.81 34.66
N SER A 502 -8.00 23.74 34.48
CA SER A 502 -7.88 22.91 33.29
C SER A 502 -8.29 23.70 32.03
N PRO A 503 -7.68 23.46 30.86
CA PRO A 503 -8.04 24.16 29.63
C PRO A 503 -9.54 24.07 29.26
N HIS A 504 -10.18 22.94 29.56
CA HIS A 504 -11.62 22.77 29.35
C HIS A 504 -12.48 23.67 30.24
N TRP A 505 -11.99 24.05 31.43
CA TRP A 505 -12.66 25.03 32.28
C TRP A 505 -12.66 26.41 31.60
N TYR A 506 -11.54 26.81 30.99
CA TYR A 506 -11.44 28.07 30.25
C TYR A 506 -12.27 28.08 28.96
N GLN A 507 -12.32 26.97 28.22
CA GLN A 507 -13.25 26.82 27.08
C GLN A 507 -14.70 26.98 27.55
N LYS A 508 -15.11 26.26 28.60
CA LYS A 508 -16.46 26.37 29.16
C LYS A 508 -16.77 27.78 29.65
N ARG A 509 -15.82 28.44 30.32
CA ARG A 509 -15.96 29.83 30.77
C ARG A 509 -16.16 30.79 29.60
N ALA A 510 -15.37 30.68 28.53
CA ALA A 510 -15.50 31.53 27.35
C ALA A 510 -16.88 31.37 26.69
N ILE A 511 -17.37 30.13 26.56
CA ILE A 511 -18.72 29.83 26.04
C ILE A 511 -19.78 30.44 26.98
N SER A 512 -19.72 30.17 28.29
CA SER A 512 -20.69 30.70 29.26
C SER A 512 -20.72 32.23 29.31
N GLN A 513 -19.56 32.90 29.26
CA GLN A 513 -19.49 34.38 29.25
C GLN A 513 -20.07 34.96 27.95
N GLY A 514 -19.75 34.37 26.79
CA GLY A 514 -20.32 34.82 25.51
C GLY A 514 -21.84 34.56 25.43
N SER A 515 -22.32 33.38 25.86
CA SER A 515 -23.76 33.10 25.98
C SER A 515 -24.47 34.07 26.92
N GLN A 516 -23.87 34.39 28.07
CA GLN A 516 -24.42 35.38 29.00
C GLN A 516 -24.56 36.75 28.30
N ARG A 517 -23.54 37.22 27.58
CA ARG A 517 -23.58 38.51 26.86
C ARG A 517 -24.61 38.54 25.72
N ILE A 518 -24.78 37.43 24.98
CA ILE A 518 -25.88 37.31 23.99
C ILE A 518 -27.23 37.46 24.70
N LEU A 519 -27.43 36.76 25.82
CA LEU A 519 -28.69 36.80 26.58
C LEU A 519 -28.98 38.19 27.15
N GLU A 520 -27.99 38.82 27.79
CA GLU A 520 -28.09 40.18 28.34
C GLU A 520 -28.48 41.18 27.25
N CYS A 521 -27.79 41.16 26.11
CA CYS A 521 -28.10 42.07 25.00
C CYS A 521 -29.50 41.83 24.44
N LEU A 522 -29.95 40.59 24.30
CA LEU A 522 -31.29 40.27 23.80
C LEU A 522 -32.40 40.67 24.78
N GLN A 523 -32.21 40.42 26.07
CA GLN A 523 -33.17 40.81 27.11
C GLN A 523 -33.32 42.34 27.18
N ILE A 524 -32.19 43.06 27.26
CA ILE A 524 -32.22 44.52 27.32
C ILE A 524 -32.79 45.08 26.02
N GLN A 525 -32.41 44.57 24.84
CA GLN A 525 -32.95 45.04 23.56
C GLN A 525 -34.47 44.79 23.42
N GLN A 526 -35.01 43.74 24.05
CA GLN A 526 -36.44 43.44 24.07
C GLN A 526 -37.22 44.42 24.96
N ASP A 527 -36.64 44.83 26.10
CA ASP A 527 -37.25 45.78 27.04
C ASP A 527 -36.87 47.25 26.77
N LEU A 528 -36.00 47.52 25.77
CA LEU A 528 -35.51 48.85 25.42
C LEU A 528 -36.58 49.66 24.66
N GLN A 529 -37.19 50.61 25.36
CA GLN A 529 -38.16 51.55 24.79
C GLN A 529 -37.49 52.91 24.52
N TYR A 530 -37.83 53.49 23.38
CA TYR A 530 -37.43 54.85 23.01
C TYR A 530 -38.67 55.70 22.73
N MET A 531 -38.75 56.84 23.38
CA MET A 531 -39.85 57.80 23.25
C MET A 531 -39.30 59.21 23.00
N VAL A 532 -40.07 60.01 22.27
CA VAL A 532 -39.74 61.41 21.96
C VAL A 532 -40.89 62.30 22.41
N GLU A 533 -40.72 62.97 23.54
CA GLU A 533 -41.67 63.98 24.02
C GLU A 533 -41.37 65.30 23.29
N ARG A 534 -42.30 65.75 22.44
CA ARG A 534 -42.08 66.94 21.60
C ARG A 534 -42.47 68.23 22.32
N GLY A 535 -41.47 69.04 22.68
CA GLY A 535 -41.69 70.35 23.31
C GLY A 535 -41.88 71.49 22.31
N GLU A 536 -42.15 72.70 22.79
CA GLU A 536 -42.28 73.87 21.91
C GLU A 536 -40.96 74.24 21.23
N ARG A 537 -39.85 74.23 21.99
CA ARG A 537 -38.51 74.72 21.58
C ARG A 537 -37.45 73.63 21.41
N SER A 538 -37.69 72.43 21.93
CA SER A 538 -36.77 71.29 21.95
C SER A 538 -37.56 70.02 22.18
N ASP A 539 -37.06 68.88 21.73
CA ASP A 539 -37.65 67.58 22.04
C ASP A 539 -36.88 66.94 23.22
N MET A 540 -37.54 66.07 24.00
CA MET A 540 -36.90 65.25 25.02
C MET A 540 -36.90 63.79 24.57
N LEU A 541 -35.71 63.23 24.41
CA LEU A 541 -35.50 61.81 24.19
C LEU A 541 -35.58 61.11 25.54
N MET A 542 -36.46 60.14 25.67
CA MET A 542 -36.53 59.27 26.85
C MET A 542 -36.24 57.83 26.42
N VAL A 543 -35.19 57.27 27.00
CA VAL A 543 -34.82 55.86 26.86
C VAL A 543 -35.23 55.16 28.13
N ARG A 544 -35.95 54.05 28.03
CA ARG A 544 -36.30 53.19 29.16
C ARG A 544 -35.87 51.77 28.88
N TRP A 545 -35.50 51.06 29.94
CA TRP A 545 -35.22 49.62 29.92
C TRP A 545 -35.64 49.04 31.26
N ASN A 546 -35.74 47.72 31.33
CA ASN A 546 -36.04 47.04 32.58
C ASN A 546 -34.76 46.88 33.42
N PRO A 547 -34.67 47.49 34.63
CA PRO A 547 -33.48 47.41 35.47
C PRO A 547 -33.29 46.02 36.13
N SER A 548 -34.21 45.08 35.90
CA SER A 548 -34.18 43.72 36.46
C SER A 548 -33.71 42.66 35.45
N THR A 549 -33.33 43.06 34.24
CA THR A 549 -32.97 42.15 33.13
C THR A 549 -31.63 42.53 32.51
N GLY A 550 -30.82 41.55 32.15
CA GLY A 550 -29.47 41.78 31.65
C GLY A 550 -28.47 42.14 32.75
N TRP A 551 -28.03 43.40 32.79
CA TRP A 551 -26.94 43.83 33.68
C TRP A 551 -27.37 44.05 35.13
N LEU A 552 -26.40 44.09 36.05
CA LEU A 552 -26.66 44.35 37.47
C LEU A 552 -27.07 45.82 37.69
N PRO A 553 -27.95 46.14 38.66
CA PRO A 553 -28.43 47.50 38.91
C PRO A 553 -27.35 48.56 39.21
N ASP A 554 -26.20 48.15 39.75
CA ASP A 554 -25.02 48.96 40.06
C ASP A 554 -24.00 49.05 38.90
N THR A 555 -24.36 48.51 37.72
CA THR A 555 -23.54 48.64 36.50
C THR A 555 -23.57 50.07 36.00
N SER A 556 -22.39 50.67 35.81
CA SER A 556 -22.27 51.96 35.14
C SER A 556 -22.42 51.76 33.63
N VAL A 557 -23.38 52.47 33.03
CA VAL A 557 -23.72 52.38 31.61
C VAL A 557 -23.58 53.74 30.97
N ASP A 558 -22.85 53.80 29.87
CA ASP A 558 -22.81 54.98 29.00
C ASP A 558 -23.94 54.84 27.96
N VAL A 559 -24.90 55.78 28.01
CA VAL A 559 -26.00 55.90 27.05
C VAL A 559 -25.61 56.95 26.01
N HIS A 560 -25.32 56.50 24.81
CA HIS A 560 -24.92 57.34 23.69
C HIS A 560 -26.14 57.72 22.85
N PHE A 561 -26.28 59.00 22.54
CA PHE A 561 -27.31 59.55 21.68
C PHE A 561 -26.63 60.13 20.43
N HIS A 562 -26.88 59.50 19.28
CA HIS A 562 -26.22 59.86 18.02
C HIS A 562 -27.24 60.31 16.98
N LEU A 563 -26.98 61.48 16.38
CA LEU A 563 -27.82 62.10 15.36
C LEU A 563 -27.74 61.29 14.05
N GLU A 564 -28.87 60.79 13.53
CA GLU A 564 -28.89 59.91 12.35
C GLU A 564 -28.30 60.59 11.10
N SER A 565 -28.55 61.89 10.91
CA SER A 565 -28.11 62.65 9.73
C SER A 565 -26.59 62.81 9.62
N THR A 566 -25.85 62.67 10.72
CA THR A 566 -24.37 62.77 10.75
C THR A 566 -23.68 61.47 11.16
N CYS A 567 -24.35 60.62 11.94
CA CYS A 567 -23.77 59.42 12.55
C CYS A 567 -24.36 58.10 12.03
N SER A 568 -25.21 58.11 11.01
CA SER A 568 -25.74 56.88 10.37
C SER A 568 -24.65 55.90 9.92
N TYR A 569 -23.48 56.39 9.49
CA TYR A 569 -22.34 55.51 9.19
C TYR A 569 -21.83 54.77 10.44
N MET A 570 -21.86 55.40 11.62
CA MET A 570 -21.45 54.74 12.87
C MET A 570 -22.45 53.64 13.24
N LYS A 571 -23.77 53.91 13.11
CA LYS A 571 -24.80 52.86 13.28
C LYS A 571 -24.45 51.64 12.41
N HIS A 572 -24.11 51.85 11.14
CA HIS A 572 -23.67 50.77 10.25
C HIS A 572 -22.34 50.09 10.67
N CYS A 573 -21.30 50.85 11.03
CA CYS A 573 -20.01 50.31 11.49
C CYS A 573 -20.17 49.43 12.74
N TYR A 574 -20.89 49.91 13.75
CA TYR A 574 -21.17 49.15 14.98
C TYR A 574 -22.05 47.92 14.72
N MET A 575 -23.12 48.07 13.93
CA MET A 575 -24.01 46.95 13.59
C MET A 575 -23.26 45.86 12.78
N SER A 576 -22.28 46.25 11.96
CA SER A 576 -21.42 45.35 11.16
C SER A 576 -20.17 44.80 11.89
N GLY A 577 -19.97 45.11 13.17
CA GLY A 577 -18.80 44.69 13.95
C GLY A 577 -17.48 45.44 13.62
N ASN A 578 -17.48 46.39 12.68
CA ASN A 578 -16.29 47.13 12.27
C ASN A 578 -16.03 48.35 13.20
N VAL A 579 -15.85 48.09 14.50
CA VAL A 579 -15.65 49.15 15.51
C VAL A 579 -14.15 49.46 15.65
N ASN A 580 -13.72 50.58 15.07
CA ASN A 580 -12.40 51.13 15.36
C ASN A 580 -12.49 52.04 16.60
N PRO A 581 -11.68 51.85 17.66
CA PRO A 581 -11.70 52.71 18.86
C PRO A 581 -11.32 54.19 18.60
N TYR A 582 -10.85 54.54 17.39
CA TYR A 582 -10.76 55.94 16.96
C TYR A 582 -12.13 56.58 16.64
N MET A 583 -13.16 55.83 16.23
CA MET A 583 -14.46 56.38 15.85
C MET A 583 -15.20 57.02 17.04
N GLU A 584 -15.10 56.42 18.23
CA GLU A 584 -15.64 56.98 19.49
C GLU A 584 -15.07 58.36 19.81
N ARG A 585 -13.80 58.59 19.45
CA ARG A 585 -13.15 59.89 19.65
C ARG A 585 -13.63 60.94 18.66
N VAL A 586 -13.89 60.58 17.39
CA VAL A 586 -14.26 61.55 16.34
C VAL A 586 -15.57 62.26 16.66
N CYS A 587 -16.59 61.57 17.18
CA CYS A 587 -17.86 62.21 17.55
C CYS A 587 -17.75 63.00 18.88
N SER A 588 -16.84 62.61 19.77
CA SER A 588 -16.72 63.13 21.14
C SER A 588 -15.67 64.24 21.32
N SER A 589 -14.80 64.47 20.34
CA SER A 589 -13.64 65.38 20.48
C SER A 589 -13.90 66.85 20.10
N HIS A 590 -15.10 67.20 19.65
CA HIS A 590 -15.45 68.60 19.42
C HIS A 590 -15.88 69.27 20.73
N SER A 591 -15.07 70.21 21.21
CA SER A 591 -15.29 71.03 22.41
C SER A 591 -16.33 72.15 22.23
N GLN A 592 -17.31 71.93 21.36
CA GLN A 592 -18.55 72.70 21.24
C GLN A 592 -19.73 71.71 21.38
N PRO A 593 -20.94 72.15 21.80
CA PRO A 593 -22.09 71.27 21.93
C PRO A 593 -22.53 70.76 20.56
N GLY A 594 -21.95 69.65 20.13
CA GLY A 594 -22.40 68.89 18.98
C GLY A 594 -23.78 68.27 19.25
N PRO A 595 -24.50 67.85 18.20
CA PRO A 595 -25.84 67.30 18.36
C PRO A 595 -25.85 65.92 19.06
N CYS A 596 -24.71 65.23 19.14
CA CYS A 596 -24.58 63.95 19.82
C CYS A 596 -24.11 64.12 21.27
N ALA A 597 -24.57 63.26 22.18
CA ALA A 597 -24.21 63.31 23.58
C ALA A 597 -24.04 61.90 24.17
N VAL A 598 -23.28 61.80 25.27
CA VAL A 598 -23.14 60.57 26.06
C VAL A 598 -23.50 60.90 27.51
N GLN A 599 -24.37 60.10 28.13
CA GLN A 599 -24.71 60.20 29.55
C GLN A 599 -24.33 58.92 30.28
N THR A 600 -23.51 59.03 31.31
CA THR A 600 -23.21 57.91 32.22
C THR A 600 -24.30 57.82 33.28
N VAL A 601 -24.98 56.68 33.37
CA VAL A 601 -26.02 56.39 34.36
C VAL A 601 -25.77 55.05 35.06
N GLN A 602 -26.50 54.79 36.14
CA GLN A 602 -26.56 53.46 36.75
C GLN A 602 -27.65 52.64 36.05
N PHE A 603 -27.38 51.40 35.66
CA PHE A 603 -28.35 50.56 34.95
C PHE A 603 -29.67 50.38 35.74
N GLY A 604 -29.58 50.31 37.07
CA GLY A 604 -30.71 50.22 37.99
C GLY A 604 -31.66 51.43 37.99
N SER A 605 -31.29 52.54 37.34
CA SER A 605 -32.20 53.67 37.13
C SER A 605 -33.37 53.31 36.20
N GLY A 606 -33.17 52.38 35.26
CA GLY A 606 -34.18 51.97 34.27
C GLY A 606 -34.52 53.02 33.20
N PHE A 607 -33.92 54.21 33.24
CA PHE A 607 -34.17 55.26 32.24
C PHE A 607 -33.04 56.29 32.12
N CYS A 608 -32.99 56.97 30.97
CA CYS A 608 -32.12 58.11 30.70
C CYS A 608 -32.83 59.12 29.78
N ASN A 609 -32.67 60.42 30.06
CA ASN A 609 -33.36 61.50 29.36
C ASN A 609 -32.37 62.51 28.77
N LEU A 610 -32.52 62.88 27.50
CA LEU A 610 -31.70 63.92 26.85
C LEU A 610 -32.59 64.95 26.15
N GLN A 611 -32.36 66.24 26.41
CA GLN A 611 -32.98 67.33 25.67
C GLN A 611 -32.19 67.59 24.36
N VAL A 612 -32.89 67.58 23.22
CA VAL A 612 -32.28 67.67 21.87
C VAL A 612 -32.96 68.73 20.99
N PRO A 613 -32.32 69.17 19.89
CA PRO A 613 -32.98 70.02 18.90
C PRO A 613 -34.25 69.38 18.35
N LYS A 614 -35.29 70.20 18.18
CA LYS A 614 -36.63 69.76 17.80
C LYS A 614 -36.68 69.20 16.38
N GLY A 615 -37.30 68.03 16.22
CA GLY A 615 -37.53 67.36 14.94
C GLY A 615 -36.36 66.53 14.40
N GLU A 616 -35.23 66.52 15.09
CA GLU A 616 -34.06 65.71 14.72
C GLU A 616 -34.23 64.23 15.08
N ARG A 617 -33.57 63.34 14.32
CA ARG A 617 -33.63 61.89 14.55
C ARG A 617 -32.37 61.35 15.19
N TYR A 618 -32.56 60.47 16.17
CA TYR A 618 -31.49 59.88 16.96
C TYR A 618 -31.57 58.36 17.01
N PHE A 619 -30.41 57.72 16.94
CA PHE A 619 -30.25 56.33 17.39
C PHE A 619 -29.49 56.31 18.71
N ILE A 620 -29.72 55.26 19.49
CA ILE A 620 -29.19 55.12 20.85
C ILE A 620 -28.35 53.87 20.95
N MET A 621 -27.25 53.97 21.71
CA MET A 621 -26.39 52.85 22.07
C MET A 621 -26.25 52.79 23.59
N LEU A 622 -26.31 51.60 24.18
CA LEU A 622 -25.94 51.36 25.58
C LEU A 622 -24.63 50.59 25.60
N VAL A 623 -23.65 51.08 26.36
CA VAL A 623 -22.34 50.47 26.57
C VAL A 623 -22.14 50.23 28.06
N ASN A 624 -21.90 48.99 28.48
CA ASN A 624 -21.57 48.69 29.87
C ASN A 624 -20.08 49.02 30.12
N ARG A 625 -19.85 50.02 30.97
CA ARG A 625 -18.53 50.58 31.28
C ARG A 625 -17.73 49.70 32.23
N SER A 626 -18.39 48.80 32.95
CA SER A 626 -17.79 47.84 33.89
C SER A 626 -17.25 46.57 33.20
N ASP A 627 -17.76 46.21 32.01
CA ASP A 627 -17.23 45.14 31.16
C ASP A 627 -17.01 45.65 29.73
N LEU A 628 -15.76 45.99 29.39
CA LEU A 628 -15.34 46.43 28.05
C LEU A 628 -15.52 45.36 26.95
N SER A 629 -15.81 44.11 27.34
CA SER A 629 -16.11 43.00 26.43
C SER A 629 -17.61 42.61 26.43
N SER A 630 -18.46 43.44 27.05
CA SER A 630 -19.91 43.39 26.88
C SER A 630 -20.33 43.78 25.46
N PHE A 631 -21.52 43.38 25.04
CA PHE A 631 -22.03 43.75 23.73
C PHE A 631 -22.73 45.09 23.78
N VAL A 632 -22.37 45.98 22.85
CA VAL A 632 -23.08 47.25 22.65
C VAL A 632 -24.50 46.96 22.17
N ILE A 633 -25.48 47.62 22.79
CA ILE A 633 -26.92 47.41 22.56
C ILE A 633 -27.48 48.61 21.81
N PHE A 634 -28.34 48.39 20.80
CA PHE A 634 -28.87 49.45 19.94
C PHE A 634 -30.40 49.52 20.03
N SER A 635 -30.93 50.74 20.05
CA SER A 635 -32.34 50.96 19.74
C SER A 635 -32.53 50.97 18.22
N ASP A 636 -33.26 49.98 17.70
CA ASP A 636 -33.68 49.97 16.29
C ASP A 636 -35.16 50.38 16.19
N GLN A 637 -35.39 51.67 15.90
CA GLN A 637 -36.73 52.23 15.78
C GLN A 637 -37.48 51.63 14.58
N ARG A 638 -38.35 50.66 14.84
CA ARG A 638 -39.41 50.22 13.88
C ARG A 638 -40.82 50.23 14.46
N THR A 639 -40.99 50.44 15.76
CA THR A 639 -42.29 50.41 16.45
C THR A 639 -42.66 51.76 17.03
N PRO A 640 -43.56 52.54 16.38
CA PRO A 640 -44.27 53.62 17.05
C PRO A 640 -45.31 53.01 18.00
N VAL A 641 -45.20 53.26 19.31
CA VAL A 641 -46.12 52.71 20.33
C VAL A 641 -46.68 53.84 21.19
N PRO A 642 -47.97 53.80 21.60
CA PRO A 642 -48.67 54.97 22.15
C PRO A 642 -48.43 55.18 23.65
N GLU A 643 -48.97 56.28 24.17
CA GLU A 643 -48.83 56.72 25.56
C GLU A 643 -49.61 55.85 26.60
N VAL A 644 -49.19 56.06 27.86
CA VAL A 644 -49.89 55.93 29.16
C VAL A 644 -49.83 54.61 29.97
N SER A 645 -49.38 54.80 31.22
CA SER A 645 -49.75 54.11 32.50
C SER A 645 -49.30 52.67 32.82
N SER A 646 -48.41 52.59 33.81
CA SER A 646 -48.14 51.45 34.73
C SER A 646 -49.29 51.21 35.74
N PRO A 647 -49.55 49.97 36.22
CA PRO A 647 -48.87 49.38 37.41
C PRO A 647 -48.77 47.81 37.38
N SER A 648 -48.30 47.03 38.38
CA SER A 648 -47.21 47.11 39.40
C SER A 648 -47.13 45.76 40.19
N LEU A 649 -46.06 45.52 40.98
CA LEU A 649 -45.85 44.41 41.94
C LEU A 649 -45.60 43.00 41.33
N ALA A 650 -44.76 42.06 41.82
CA ALA A 650 -43.73 41.92 42.87
C ALA A 650 -43.95 40.59 43.65
N ALA A 651 -42.96 39.71 43.69
CA ALA A 651 -42.82 38.66 44.71
C ALA A 651 -41.37 38.12 44.76
N MET A 652 -40.78 38.07 45.96
CA MET A 652 -39.52 37.35 46.24
C MET A 652 -39.86 35.96 46.81
N VAL A 653 -38.90 35.02 46.77
CA VAL A 653 -38.48 34.15 47.90
C VAL A 653 -37.13 33.51 47.54
N ASN A 654 -36.26 33.34 48.54
CA ASN A 654 -34.88 32.85 48.43
C ASN A 654 -34.72 31.41 49.00
N PRO A 655 -33.54 30.76 48.89
CA PRO A 655 -33.43 29.29 48.76
C PRO A 655 -33.13 28.53 50.07
N MET A 656 -33.07 27.20 49.97
CA MET A 656 -32.40 26.34 50.95
C MET A 656 -31.49 25.28 50.29
N VAL A 657 -30.44 24.91 51.03
CA VAL A 657 -29.35 24.00 50.64
C VAL A 657 -29.49 22.69 51.43
N SER A 658 -29.10 21.56 50.83
CA SER A 658 -28.54 20.43 51.61
C SER A 658 -27.44 19.71 50.83
N GLN A 659 -26.50 19.11 51.57
CA GLN A 659 -25.40 18.30 51.05
C GLN A 659 -25.79 16.82 51.09
N ASN A 660 -25.16 15.98 50.25
CA ASN A 660 -24.50 14.73 50.67
C ASN A 660 -23.79 14.03 49.50
N ASP A 661 -22.78 13.25 49.85
CA ASP A 661 -21.88 12.41 49.03
C ASP A 661 -21.57 11.16 49.92
N PRO A 662 -20.87 10.07 49.51
CA PRO A 662 -20.37 9.70 48.17
C PRO A 662 -20.53 8.18 47.83
N THR A 663 -19.80 7.75 46.79
CA THR A 663 -19.27 6.39 46.48
C THR A 663 -20.02 5.46 45.52
N SER A 664 -19.35 5.13 44.40
CA SER A 664 -19.39 3.80 43.78
C SER A 664 -18.14 3.50 42.91
N ASP A 665 -17.60 2.31 43.13
CA ASP A 665 -17.03 1.32 42.20
C ASP A 665 -15.94 1.65 41.12
N GLY A 666 -14.78 1.00 41.29
CA GLY A 666 -14.23 -0.03 40.40
C GLY A 666 -13.99 0.18 38.89
N ARG A 667 -12.74 -0.04 38.45
CA ARG A 667 -12.43 -0.85 37.24
C ARG A 667 -10.95 -1.31 37.17
N GLN A 668 -10.75 -2.55 36.73
CA GLN A 668 -9.48 -3.10 36.25
C GLN A 668 -9.44 -3.10 34.71
N THR A 669 -8.25 -3.25 34.12
CA THR A 669 -8.06 -3.39 32.66
C THR A 669 -7.20 -4.62 32.35
N PHE A 670 -7.54 -5.35 31.29
CA PHE A 670 -6.84 -6.56 30.83
C PHE A 670 -5.80 -6.27 29.74
N CYS A 671 -4.85 -7.20 29.55
CA CYS A 671 -4.16 -7.43 28.28
C CYS A 671 -4.11 -8.94 28.00
N MET A 672 -4.19 -9.32 26.73
CA MET A 672 -4.47 -10.68 26.27
C MET A 672 -3.27 -11.27 25.52
N LEU A 673 -2.90 -12.51 25.85
CA LEU A 673 -1.97 -13.34 25.09
C LEU A 673 -2.77 -14.47 24.44
N LEU A 674 -2.52 -14.76 23.16
CA LEU A 674 -3.24 -15.79 22.43
C LEU A 674 -2.60 -17.16 22.65
N HIS A 675 -3.34 -18.09 23.26
CA HIS A 675 -2.95 -19.49 23.42
C HIS A 675 -3.85 -20.36 22.53
N LEU A 676 -3.28 -21.15 21.62
CA LEU A 676 -4.02 -22.18 20.92
C LEU A 676 -4.02 -23.47 21.75
N LYS A 677 -5.23 -23.98 22.01
CA LYS A 677 -5.49 -25.13 22.87
C LYS A 677 -6.24 -26.18 22.05
N LEU A 678 -5.70 -27.40 21.99
CA LEU A 678 -6.41 -28.55 21.41
C LEU A 678 -7.05 -29.38 22.52
N ASP A 679 -8.19 -29.98 22.21
CA ASP A 679 -8.98 -30.75 23.18
C ASP A 679 -8.21 -31.97 23.71
N LYS A 680 -8.40 -32.23 25.00
CA LYS A 680 -7.64 -33.20 25.84
C LYS A 680 -6.24 -32.75 26.29
N GLY A 681 -5.94 -31.45 26.25
CA GLY A 681 -5.11 -30.82 27.29
C GLY A 681 -3.60 -31.12 27.25
N GLN A 682 -3.03 -31.29 26.06
CA GLN A 682 -1.57 -31.24 25.87
C GLN A 682 -1.13 -29.92 25.23
N MET A 683 0.05 -29.44 25.62
CA MET A 683 0.65 -28.20 25.14
C MET A 683 1.69 -28.54 24.07
N LEU A 684 1.49 -28.05 22.84
CA LEU A 684 2.38 -28.32 21.71
C LEU A 684 3.25 -27.10 21.41
N ILE A 685 4.54 -27.19 21.74
CA ILE A 685 5.57 -26.22 21.32
C ILE A 685 6.39 -26.90 20.22
N ILE A 686 6.19 -26.48 18.97
CA ILE A 686 6.89 -27.07 17.82
C ILE A 686 8.15 -26.26 17.52
N HIS A 687 9.32 -26.88 17.67
CA HIS A 687 10.56 -26.43 17.04
C HIS A 687 10.89 -27.37 15.87
N ILE A 688 10.98 -26.85 14.65
CA ILE A 688 11.41 -27.61 13.46
C ILE A 688 12.76 -27.05 12.97
N PRO A 689 13.87 -27.79 13.14
CA PRO A 689 15.12 -27.52 12.44
C PRO A 689 15.15 -28.32 11.12
N ILE A 690 15.30 -27.62 9.99
CA ILE A 690 15.54 -28.25 8.68
C ILE A 690 17.05 -28.31 8.43
N VAL A 691 17.56 -29.50 8.11
CA VAL A 691 18.98 -29.71 7.77
C VAL A 691 19.06 -30.35 6.38
N LEU A 692 19.54 -29.57 5.40
CA LEU A 692 19.96 -30.08 4.10
C LEU A 692 21.46 -30.40 4.15
N ARG A 693 21.82 -31.66 3.83
CA ARG A 693 23.20 -32.05 3.52
C ARG A 693 23.21 -33.18 2.51
N ASP A 694 23.73 -32.88 1.33
CA ASP A 694 24.54 -33.83 0.56
C ASP A 694 25.64 -33.05 -0.17
N ARG A 695 26.90 -33.43 0.08
CA ARG A 695 28.06 -32.97 -0.70
C ARG A 695 28.54 -34.11 -1.58
N ILE A 696 28.71 -33.83 -2.87
CA ILE A 696 29.41 -34.71 -3.80
C ILE A 696 30.90 -34.38 -3.72
N ASP A 697 31.70 -35.25 -3.08
CA ASP A 697 33.15 -35.10 -2.94
C ASP A 697 33.91 -36.18 -3.74
N SER A 698 34.74 -35.72 -4.69
CA SER A 698 35.84 -36.44 -5.37
C SER A 698 35.53 -37.54 -6.41
N LEU A 699 36.48 -37.73 -7.34
CA LEU A 699 36.40 -38.61 -8.51
C LEU A 699 37.74 -39.35 -8.70
N ASP A 700 37.67 -40.62 -9.11
CA ASP A 700 38.83 -41.48 -9.41
C ASP A 700 38.80 -41.95 -10.87
N ILE A 701 39.94 -41.86 -11.56
CA ILE A 701 40.09 -42.24 -12.97
C ILE A 701 40.82 -43.58 -13.08
N MET A 702 40.25 -44.54 -13.81
CA MET A 702 40.88 -45.84 -14.11
C MET A 702 41.12 -46.06 -15.62
N ALA A 703 41.74 -45.08 -16.30
CA ALA A 703 42.24 -45.23 -17.67
C ALA A 703 43.41 -44.26 -17.99
N PRO A 704 44.39 -44.63 -18.85
CA PRO A 704 45.51 -43.75 -19.18
C PRO A 704 45.15 -42.58 -20.11
N ARG A 705 45.70 -41.39 -19.85
CA ARG A 705 45.45 -40.15 -20.62
C ARG A 705 45.85 -40.19 -22.12
N ALA A 706 46.59 -41.21 -22.56
CA ALA A 706 47.20 -41.27 -23.89
C ALA A 706 46.26 -41.57 -25.07
N TRP A 707 45.00 -41.98 -24.82
CA TRP A 707 44.08 -42.41 -25.90
C TRP A 707 43.61 -41.28 -26.82
N PHE A 708 43.68 -40.03 -26.36
CA PHE A 708 43.11 -38.87 -27.07
C PHE A 708 44.16 -38.11 -27.90
N SER A 709 45.45 -38.46 -27.80
CA SER A 709 46.55 -37.85 -28.55
C SER A 709 46.96 -38.62 -29.82
N GLY A 710 46.13 -39.57 -30.29
CA GLY A 710 46.28 -40.20 -31.61
C GLY A 710 47.42 -41.22 -31.77
N ILE A 711 48.06 -41.66 -30.68
CA ILE A 711 49.12 -42.67 -30.72
C ILE A 711 48.52 -44.07 -30.49
N ASN A 712 48.93 -45.06 -31.29
CA ASN A 712 48.36 -46.41 -31.37
C ASN A 712 48.39 -47.22 -30.05
N SER A 713 47.46 -46.97 -29.14
CA SER A 713 47.16 -47.86 -28.01
C SER A 713 45.99 -48.79 -28.35
N MET A 714 46.20 -50.11 -28.35
CA MET A 714 45.23 -51.14 -28.79
C MET A 714 44.03 -51.36 -27.85
N GLY A 715 43.62 -50.36 -27.06
CA GLY A 715 42.46 -50.45 -26.20
C GLY A 715 41.18 -49.97 -26.89
N THR A 716 40.11 -50.76 -26.80
CA THR A 716 38.81 -50.47 -27.45
C THR A 716 37.73 -49.98 -26.48
N GLN A 717 37.96 -50.08 -25.16
CA GLN A 717 37.00 -49.77 -24.10
C GLN A 717 37.66 -49.06 -22.90
N ALA A 718 37.11 -47.93 -22.46
CA ALA A 718 37.55 -47.20 -21.26
C ALA A 718 36.37 -46.91 -20.32
N VAL A 719 36.64 -46.80 -19.01
CA VAL A 719 35.63 -46.55 -17.96
C VAL A 719 36.05 -45.36 -17.09
N ILE A 720 35.12 -44.44 -16.87
CA ILE A 720 35.26 -43.26 -15.99
C ILE A 720 34.16 -43.35 -14.92
N GLY A 721 34.45 -43.12 -13.64
CA GLY A 721 33.47 -43.32 -12.56
C GLY A 721 33.33 -42.16 -11.57
N ILE A 722 32.12 -41.96 -11.05
CA ILE A 722 31.75 -40.95 -10.06
C ILE A 722 31.37 -41.66 -8.75
N ALA A 723 31.96 -41.24 -7.62
CA ALA A 723 31.68 -41.81 -6.31
C ALA A 723 30.44 -41.19 -5.65
N SER A 724 29.78 -41.97 -4.78
CA SER A 724 28.77 -41.51 -3.82
C SER A 724 29.28 -41.86 -2.42
N CYS A 725 29.06 -40.98 -1.44
CA CYS A 725 29.43 -41.23 -0.05
C CYS A 725 28.27 -41.91 0.70
N ASP A 726 28.55 -43.02 1.38
CA ASP A 726 27.62 -43.69 2.30
C ASP A 726 28.07 -43.45 3.75
N THR A 727 27.20 -42.87 4.60
CA THR A 727 27.30 -43.02 6.07
C THR A 727 25.93 -43.00 6.71
N PHE A 728 25.49 -44.15 7.25
CA PHE A 728 24.88 -44.25 8.57
C PHE A 728 24.91 -45.71 9.05
N ARG A 729 25.27 -45.93 10.33
CA ARG A 729 24.86 -47.10 11.11
C ARG A 729 23.75 -46.64 12.04
N THR A 730 22.66 -47.39 12.10
CA THR A 730 21.57 -47.17 13.05
C THR A 730 21.90 -47.74 14.42
N LEU A 731 21.52 -47.02 15.48
CA LEU A 731 21.36 -47.53 16.85
C LEU A 731 19.98 -47.05 17.36
N PRO A 732 19.28 -47.83 18.20
CA PRO A 732 17.89 -47.54 18.60
C PRO A 732 17.76 -46.58 19.78
N ASP A 733 16.57 -45.98 19.90
CA ASP A 733 16.13 -45.07 20.97
C ASP A 733 16.19 -45.64 22.40
N PRO A 734 16.32 -44.75 23.40
CA PRO A 734 15.77 -44.96 24.73
C PRO A 734 14.85 -43.82 25.22
N SER A 735 13.72 -44.20 25.82
CA SER A 735 12.82 -43.31 26.59
C SER A 735 13.28 -43.17 28.07
N PRO A 736 12.78 -42.17 28.85
CA PRO A 736 13.58 -41.53 29.90
C PRO A 736 13.24 -41.92 31.35
N VAL A 737 14.23 -41.77 32.26
CA VAL A 737 14.05 -41.63 33.74
C VAL A 737 15.12 -40.66 34.28
N ILE A 738 14.78 -39.92 35.35
CA ILE A 738 15.59 -38.84 35.99
C ILE A 738 16.34 -39.40 37.25
N PRO A 739 17.07 -38.60 38.06
CA PRO A 739 18.54 -38.58 38.23
C PRO A 739 18.97 -39.22 39.59
N PRO A 740 20.03 -38.80 40.32
CA PRO A 740 21.34 -38.21 39.97
C PRO A 740 22.54 -39.04 40.48
N THR A 741 23.78 -38.75 40.05
CA THR A 741 24.96 -38.49 40.92
C THR A 741 26.25 -38.32 40.10
N CYS A 742 27.12 -37.41 40.54
CA CYS A 742 28.51 -37.37 40.10
C CYS A 742 29.34 -38.38 40.92
N ASN A 743 30.26 -39.12 40.28
CA ASN A 743 31.67 -39.23 40.71
C ASN A 743 32.51 -40.09 39.74
N TRP A 744 33.72 -39.58 39.44
CA TRP A 744 35.01 -40.23 39.14
C TRP A 744 35.07 -41.69 38.61
N VAL A 745 35.94 -41.92 37.61
CA VAL A 745 37.27 -42.60 37.76
C VAL A 745 37.93 -42.83 36.38
N HIS A 746 39.27 -42.82 36.33
CA HIS A 746 40.10 -43.16 35.16
C HIS A 746 39.98 -44.63 34.72
N GLY A 747 40.15 -44.90 33.44
CA GLY A 747 40.40 -46.25 32.91
C GLY A 747 41.27 -46.23 31.65
N GLU A 748 42.48 -46.77 31.75
CA GLU A 748 43.38 -46.98 30.60
C GLU A 748 42.93 -48.21 29.78
N GLY A 749 43.22 -48.21 28.47
CA GLY A 749 42.95 -49.36 27.59
C GLY A 749 43.63 -49.15 26.23
N SER A 750 44.48 -50.09 25.81
CA SER A 750 45.52 -49.87 24.80
C SER A 750 45.32 -50.66 23.50
N SER A 751 46.12 -50.28 22.47
CA SER A 751 46.40 -51.03 21.21
C SER A 751 45.28 -51.00 20.14
N ASN A 752 45.53 -50.98 18.81
CA ASN A 752 46.76 -51.11 18.02
C ASN A 752 46.67 -50.39 16.64
N GLY A 753 47.80 -49.86 16.15
CA GLY A 753 48.27 -50.03 14.75
C GLY A 753 47.67 -49.27 13.55
N SER A 754 48.36 -48.17 13.15
CA SER A 754 48.61 -47.73 11.75
C SER A 754 47.48 -47.17 10.85
N PRO A 755 47.81 -46.36 9.81
CA PRO A 755 48.89 -45.36 9.69
C PRO A 755 48.36 -43.92 9.48
N ARG A 756 49.20 -42.91 9.74
CA ARG A 756 48.82 -41.49 9.66
C ARG A 756 48.71 -40.99 8.21
N HIS A 757 47.58 -40.39 7.83
CA HIS A 757 47.51 -39.42 6.75
C HIS A 757 47.54 -37.99 7.30
N VAL A 758 48.57 -37.22 6.90
CA VAL A 758 48.72 -35.81 7.24
C VAL A 758 47.83 -34.97 6.32
N ARG A 759 46.69 -34.48 6.83
CA ARG A 759 45.98 -33.37 6.18
C ARG A 759 46.57 -32.04 6.65
N ARG A 760 47.34 -31.37 5.80
CA ARG A 760 47.55 -29.92 5.93
C ARG A 760 46.20 -29.23 5.70
N ARG A 761 45.70 -28.52 6.72
CA ARG A 761 44.71 -27.46 6.49
C ARG A 761 45.45 -26.23 5.98
N ILE A 762 44.98 -25.69 4.87
CA ILE A 762 45.10 -24.27 4.53
C ILE A 762 43.65 -23.80 4.34
N TYR A 763 43.38 -22.55 4.70
CA TYR A 763 42.05 -21.96 4.90
C TYR A 763 41.14 -22.06 3.67
#